data_AF-A0A832BKI2-F1
#
_entry.id   AF-A0A832BKI2-F1
#
_cell.length_a   1.000
_cell.length_b   1.000
_cell.length_c   1.000
_cell.angle_alpha   90.00
_cell.angle_beta   90.00
_cell.angle_gamma   90.00
#
_symmetry.space_group_name_H-M   'P 1'
#
loop_
_entity.id
_entity.type
_entity.pdbx_description
1 polymer ?
#
loop_
_entity_poly.entity_id
_entity_poly.type
_entity_poly.pdbx_seq_one_letter_code
_entity_poly.pdbx_strand_id
1 'polypeptide(L)'
;MILSKKNVNFLETAITRVSVLDYTNPDDGLQFLIRFFNEIRPGKSKDKKNPDQNLQYAIRLLHEYPLLLTNLRHALFSQLINTDLSYAITESGIPLARGFWQEFSNRLKHKFLPALQDENDFLYVINRVFFKKNDFLWMEEISRSTWIQFFETTGLPFSVENKKLKLQLLSSLRVLSFQVAQLGLEKEVTKYIPEGIDENPFVLQNYLLHEMGKGLMEDDSAELLSNSIERVKKSLGKCEEAIQYIRENVSVKGASLTQTYILLIVSARLNRMQILLDALDRDHQFDTGKLVDFFLNVVRNENRKNSIREFLSQGVGYLAYRIAEHKGKKGGKYITSTRKEYWSMIVSAMWGGLIICFVAIFKNLLGKLSFAPFWQGFIYSVNYSLGFIAIEQTKSTLATKQPAFTASAVASSLDTRKTTGQPNLHNLAVTVSKISRSQIASFLGNLMVVFPGTFLLAWAYHAMTGLHIADEAAARKLLKDQHPWQSAALLYACFTGFFLFVSGIIAGYVQNKIQYARIPERMQRHPLLKISFSDTRLKKLADFVENNAGSIIGNIALGFFLGMASTVGKIFGIPFDIRHITISAGNSAIAVFELGIWNIPPVYLLTVFLGVLGIGFLNFLCSFSLAFIVALRSRGIRMRNYPEFIRILWRFFLRNPMDFVRPRKRLLSED
;
A
#
# COMPACT_ATOMS: atom_id res chain seq x y z
N MET A 1 -9.14 54.72 -26.80
CA MET A 1 -10.19 53.95 -26.09
C MET A 1 -9.81 52.47 -26.16
N ILE A 2 -9.65 51.82 -25.00
CA ILE A 2 -9.34 50.40 -24.77
C ILE A 2 -7.91 49.96 -25.18
N LEU A 3 -6.92 50.33 -24.34
CA LEU A 3 -5.62 49.66 -24.29
C LEU A 3 -5.82 48.24 -23.72
N SER A 4 -5.49 47.26 -24.55
CA SER A 4 -5.28 45.85 -24.19
C SER A 4 -4.38 45.74 -22.95
N LYS A 5 -4.94 45.22 -21.84
CA LYS A 5 -4.19 44.81 -20.66
C LYS A 5 -3.26 43.64 -21.04
N LYS A 6 -2.08 43.93 -21.57
CA LYS A 6 -0.92 43.04 -21.48
C LYS A 6 -0.71 42.77 -19.99
N ASN A 7 -0.78 41.51 -19.57
CA ASN A 7 -0.41 41.10 -18.22
C ASN A 7 1.05 41.52 -17.98
N VAL A 8 1.26 42.63 -17.28
CA VAL A 8 2.58 43.14 -16.95
C VAL A 8 3.26 42.11 -16.05
N ASN A 9 4.45 41.66 -16.45
CA ASN A 9 5.27 40.72 -15.70
C ASN A 9 5.64 41.36 -14.34
N PHE A 10 5.38 40.65 -13.23
CA PHE A 10 5.68 41.19 -11.91
C PHE A 10 7.17 41.51 -11.75
N LEU A 11 8.07 40.69 -12.31
CA LEU A 11 9.52 40.92 -12.22
C LEU A 11 9.91 42.23 -12.91
N GLU A 12 9.36 42.51 -14.09
CA GLU A 12 9.57 43.77 -14.82
C GLU A 12 9.01 44.98 -14.06
N THR A 13 7.85 44.82 -13.41
CA THR A 13 7.25 45.88 -12.59
C THR A 13 8.07 46.13 -11.31
N ALA A 14 8.59 45.06 -10.70
CA ALA A 14 9.38 45.12 -9.47
C ALA A 14 10.73 45.81 -9.71
N ILE A 15 11.33 45.64 -10.89
CA ILE A 15 12.55 46.35 -11.31
C ILE A 15 12.32 47.87 -11.37
N THR A 16 11.15 48.32 -11.83
CA THR A 16 10.83 49.76 -11.97
C THR A 16 10.45 50.45 -10.66
N ARG A 17 10.23 49.71 -9.56
CA ARG A 17 9.88 50.27 -8.26
C ARG A 17 11.15 50.60 -7.48
N VAL A 18 11.26 51.85 -7.02
CA VAL A 18 12.42 52.38 -6.27
C VAL A 18 12.38 52.05 -4.76
N SER A 19 11.31 51.42 -4.27
CA SER A 19 11.14 51.14 -2.84
C SER A 19 11.82 49.85 -2.40
N VAL A 20 12.65 49.93 -1.35
CA VAL A 20 13.15 48.77 -0.61
C VAL A 20 12.06 48.27 0.33
N LEU A 21 11.81 46.96 0.34
CA LEU A 21 10.88 46.32 1.28
C LEU A 21 11.40 46.45 2.72
N ASP A 22 10.51 46.80 3.64
CA ASP A 22 10.82 46.76 5.06
C ASP A 22 10.84 45.30 5.55
N TYR A 23 11.95 44.87 6.14
CA TYR A 23 12.09 43.51 6.66
C TYR A 23 11.27 43.26 7.93
N THR A 24 10.73 44.32 8.56
CA THR A 24 9.90 44.23 9.77
C THR A 24 8.43 43.94 9.46
N ASN A 25 7.97 44.12 8.22
CA ASN A 25 6.59 43.82 7.83
C ASN A 25 6.48 42.44 7.15
N PRO A 26 5.99 41.40 7.85
CA PRO A 26 5.89 40.05 7.30
C PRO A 26 4.86 39.95 6.16
N ASP A 27 3.80 40.77 6.13
CA ASP A 27 2.78 40.68 5.08
C ASP A 27 3.30 41.12 3.71
N ASP A 28 4.07 42.21 3.67
CA ASP A 28 4.67 42.71 2.43
C ASP A 28 5.70 41.74 1.87
N GLY A 29 6.51 41.14 2.75
CA GLY A 29 7.44 40.07 2.40
C GLY A 29 6.72 38.85 1.82
N LEU A 30 5.65 38.39 2.47
CA LEU A 30 4.85 37.26 2.00
C LEU A 30 4.22 37.54 0.63
N GLN A 31 3.63 38.72 0.43
CA GLN A 31 3.04 39.12 -0.85
C GLN A 31 4.09 39.18 -1.96
N PHE A 32 5.30 39.66 -1.66
CA PHE A 32 6.40 39.65 -2.61
C PHE A 32 6.78 38.22 -3.03
N LEU A 33 6.92 37.30 -2.08
CA LEU A 33 7.24 35.89 -2.36
C LEU A 33 6.15 35.20 -3.20
N ILE A 34 4.87 35.43 -2.87
CA ILE A 34 3.74 34.90 -3.66
C ILE A 34 3.85 35.36 -5.11
N ARG A 35 4.08 36.66 -5.34
CA ARG A 35 4.18 37.21 -6.70
C ARG A 35 5.43 36.72 -7.42
N PHE A 36 6.57 36.65 -6.74
CA PHE A 36 7.82 36.14 -7.31
C PHE A 36 7.68 34.69 -7.79
N PHE A 37 7.21 33.77 -6.94
CA PHE A 37 7.03 32.37 -7.32
C PHE A 37 5.85 32.14 -8.28
N ASN A 38 4.86 33.04 -8.32
CA ASN A 38 3.82 33.02 -9.35
C ASN A 38 4.39 33.23 -10.76
N GLU A 39 5.48 34.00 -10.91
CA GLU A 39 6.14 34.23 -12.21
C GLU A 39 6.94 33.00 -12.67
N ILE A 40 7.50 32.24 -11.73
CA ILE A 40 8.22 30.99 -12.00
C ILE A 40 7.25 29.86 -12.35
N ARG A 41 6.09 29.82 -11.68
CA ARG A 41 5.08 28.76 -11.86
C ARG A 41 4.65 28.64 -13.33
N PRO A 42 4.58 27.41 -13.89
CA PRO A 42 4.22 27.23 -15.28
C PRO A 42 2.79 27.72 -15.59
N GLY A 43 2.68 28.51 -16.65
CA GLY A 43 1.45 29.15 -17.11
C GLY A 43 0.91 28.56 -18.41
N LYS A 44 -0.24 29.07 -18.87
CA LYS A 44 -0.85 28.67 -20.16
C LYS A 44 -0.11 29.25 -21.39
N SER A 45 0.68 30.31 -21.21
CA SER A 45 1.47 30.92 -22.30
C SER A 45 2.63 30.02 -22.73
N LYS A 46 2.98 30.02 -24.03
CA LYS A 46 4.12 29.27 -24.56
C LYS A 46 5.43 29.62 -23.83
N ASP A 47 5.62 30.88 -23.48
CA ASP A 47 6.86 31.38 -22.86
C ASP A 47 7.01 31.02 -21.37
N LYS A 48 5.93 30.56 -20.72
CA LYS A 48 5.93 30.15 -19.31
C LYS A 48 5.68 28.66 -19.12
N LYS A 49 5.94 27.82 -20.12
CA LYS A 49 5.72 26.36 -19.99
C LYS A 49 6.81 25.66 -19.19
N ASN A 50 8.05 26.14 -19.28
CA ASN A 50 9.21 25.47 -18.69
C ASN A 50 9.62 26.16 -17.38
N PRO A 51 9.36 25.54 -16.21
CA PRO A 51 9.67 26.15 -14.92
C PRO A 51 11.18 26.36 -14.69
N ASP A 52 12.03 25.50 -15.26
CA ASP A 52 13.50 25.61 -15.14
C ASP A 52 14.01 26.86 -15.85
N GLN A 53 13.54 27.11 -17.07
CA GLN A 53 13.85 28.33 -17.82
C GLN A 53 13.31 29.58 -17.13
N ASN A 54 12.12 29.51 -16.53
CA ASN A 54 11.55 30.63 -15.79
C ASN A 54 12.41 31.00 -14.58
N LEU A 55 12.90 30.01 -13.82
CA LEU A 55 13.77 30.26 -12.67
C LEU A 55 15.15 30.79 -13.11
N GLN A 56 15.74 30.24 -14.18
CA GLN A 56 16.99 30.77 -14.75
C GLN A 56 16.84 32.22 -15.23
N TYR A 57 15.69 32.58 -15.83
CA TYR A 57 15.39 33.97 -16.18
C TYR A 57 15.31 34.86 -14.93
N ALA A 58 14.62 34.42 -13.88
CA ALA A 58 14.55 35.15 -12.62
C ALA A 58 15.95 35.33 -11.98
N ILE A 59 16.79 34.29 -11.98
CA ILE A 59 18.18 34.37 -11.48
C ILE A 59 18.98 35.41 -12.27
N ARG A 60 18.86 35.46 -13.60
CA ARG A 60 19.54 36.49 -14.41
C ARG A 60 19.11 37.90 -14.02
N LEU A 61 17.81 38.14 -13.84
CA LEU A 61 17.30 39.43 -13.39
C LEU A 61 17.79 39.80 -11.98
N LEU A 62 17.94 38.82 -11.08
CA LEU A 62 18.50 39.07 -9.74
C LEU A 62 19.97 39.52 -9.78
N HIS A 63 20.76 39.04 -10.75
CA HIS A 63 22.13 39.49 -10.96
C HIS A 63 22.19 40.89 -11.60
N GLU A 64 21.29 41.17 -12.54
CA GLU A 64 21.25 42.43 -13.29
C GLU A 64 20.70 43.61 -12.45
N TYR A 65 19.75 43.34 -11.54
CA TYR A 65 19.06 44.37 -10.76
C TYR A 65 19.26 44.16 -9.25
N PRO A 66 20.26 44.82 -8.62
CA PRO A 66 20.56 44.65 -7.19
C PRO A 66 19.38 44.96 -6.26
N LEU A 67 18.52 45.91 -6.61
CA LEU A 67 17.35 46.27 -5.82
C LEU A 67 16.33 45.10 -5.73
N LEU A 68 16.15 44.35 -6.82
CA LEU A 68 15.29 43.18 -6.86
C LEU A 68 15.85 42.08 -5.93
N LEU A 69 17.17 41.89 -5.94
CA LEU A 69 17.85 40.95 -5.06
C LEU A 69 17.71 41.35 -3.58
N THR A 70 17.88 42.63 -3.25
CA THR A 70 17.68 43.15 -1.88
C THR A 70 16.24 42.93 -1.42
N ASN A 71 15.25 43.22 -2.28
CA ASN A 71 13.84 43.01 -1.96
C ASN A 71 13.51 41.53 -1.75
N LEU A 72 14.06 40.63 -2.57
CA LEU A 72 13.90 39.19 -2.37
C LEU A 72 14.55 38.73 -1.06
N ARG A 73 15.75 39.22 -0.74
CA ARG A 73 16.44 38.94 0.54
C ARG A 73 15.61 39.39 1.73
N HIS A 74 15.12 40.63 1.72
CA HIS A 74 14.27 41.17 2.78
C HIS A 74 12.97 40.39 2.91
N ALA A 75 12.33 40.03 1.80
CA ALA A 75 11.13 39.21 1.80
C ALA A 75 11.37 37.84 2.43
N LEU A 76 12.43 37.12 2.04
CA LEU A 76 12.78 35.83 2.65
C LEU A 76 13.14 35.97 4.13
N PHE A 77 13.95 36.96 4.49
CA PHE A 77 14.41 37.20 5.85
C PHE A 77 13.26 37.58 6.80
N SER A 78 12.31 38.41 6.33
CA SER A 78 11.11 38.77 7.08
C SER A 78 10.29 37.54 7.47
N GLN A 79 10.17 36.55 6.58
CA GLN A 79 9.46 35.31 6.90
C GLN A 79 10.27 34.43 7.86
N LEU A 80 11.56 34.21 7.59
CA LEU A 80 12.42 33.34 8.40
C LEU A 80 12.56 33.82 9.85
N ILE A 81 12.47 35.13 10.11
CA ILE A 81 12.61 35.70 11.46
C ILE A 81 11.27 35.83 12.17
N ASN A 82 10.21 36.23 11.46
CA ASN A 82 8.93 36.55 12.09
C ASN A 82 7.99 35.36 12.18
N THR A 83 8.31 34.24 11.53
CA THR A 83 7.56 33.00 11.66
C THR A 83 8.32 31.96 12.48
N ASP A 84 7.58 31.01 13.04
CA ASP A 84 8.12 29.85 13.73
C ASP A 84 8.46 28.75 12.70
N LEU A 85 9.76 28.47 12.55
CA LEU A 85 10.27 27.39 11.71
C LEU A 85 10.13 26.01 12.38
N SER A 86 9.84 25.96 13.68
CA SER A 86 9.86 24.72 14.46
C SER A 86 8.89 23.67 13.91
N TYR A 87 7.69 24.07 13.51
CA TYR A 87 6.71 23.14 12.92
C TYR A 87 7.11 22.69 11.52
N ALA A 88 7.63 23.59 10.68
CA ALA A 88 8.14 23.23 9.37
C ALA A 88 9.29 22.21 9.46
N ILE A 89 10.15 22.34 10.46
CA ILE A 89 11.27 21.43 10.71
C ILE A 89 10.79 20.13 11.34
N THR A 90 10.02 20.19 12.42
CA THR A 90 9.71 19.00 13.23
C THR A 90 8.54 18.17 12.69
N GLU A 91 7.57 18.80 12.02
CA GLU A 91 6.28 18.19 11.70
C GLU A 91 6.02 18.01 10.19
N SER A 92 6.54 18.88 9.32
CA SER A 92 6.22 18.88 7.88
C SER A 92 6.38 17.50 7.19
N GLY A 93 5.29 16.80 6.86
CA GLY A 93 5.38 15.47 6.21
C GLY A 93 5.82 14.31 7.09
N ILE A 94 5.97 14.52 8.40
CA ILE A 94 5.99 13.44 9.38
C ILE A 94 4.57 13.25 9.90
N PRO A 95 4.04 12.01 9.92
CA PRO A 95 2.75 11.74 10.52
C PRO A 95 2.70 12.17 11.99
N LEU A 96 1.68 12.94 12.37
CA LEU A 96 1.55 13.50 13.72
C LEU A 96 0.87 12.54 14.69
N ALA A 97 -0.06 11.72 14.21
CA ALA A 97 -0.74 10.78 15.08
C ALA A 97 0.18 9.62 15.46
N ARG A 98 0.09 9.14 16.72
CA ARG A 98 0.84 7.97 17.21
C ARG A 98 0.41 6.66 16.55
N GLY A 99 -0.77 6.61 15.92
CA GLY A 99 -1.31 5.43 15.27
C GLY A 99 -1.73 5.65 13.81
N PHE A 100 -1.46 4.67 12.96
CA PHE A 100 -1.82 4.68 11.53
C PHE A 100 -3.30 4.99 11.27
N TRP A 101 -4.22 4.40 12.03
CA TRP A 101 -5.67 4.60 11.83
C TRP A 101 -6.14 5.99 12.23
N GLN A 102 -5.52 6.57 13.26
CA GLN A 102 -5.80 7.93 13.69
C GLN A 102 -5.33 8.92 12.62
N GLU A 103 -4.12 8.72 12.06
CA GLU A 103 -3.62 9.52 10.94
C GLU A 103 -4.51 9.38 9.68
N PHE A 104 -4.93 8.15 9.35
CA PHE A 104 -5.85 7.90 8.23
C PHE A 104 -7.17 8.66 8.40
N SER A 105 -7.77 8.57 9.59
CA SER A 105 -9.02 9.27 9.93
C SER A 105 -8.84 10.80 9.88
N ASN A 106 -7.72 11.30 10.44
CA ASN A 106 -7.40 12.72 10.41
C ASN A 106 -7.23 13.24 8.97
N ARG A 107 -6.52 12.52 8.09
CA ARG A 107 -6.39 12.91 6.68
C ARG A 107 -7.73 12.87 5.94
N LEU A 108 -8.60 11.91 6.26
CA LEU A 108 -9.95 11.87 5.71
C LEU A 108 -10.76 13.10 6.16
N LYS A 109 -10.74 13.42 7.46
CA LYS A 109 -11.38 14.63 8.02
C LYS A 109 -10.85 15.90 7.36
N HIS A 110 -9.53 16.06 7.28
CA HIS A 110 -8.89 17.26 6.71
C HIS A 110 -9.00 17.38 5.20
N LYS A 111 -9.40 16.30 4.50
CA LYS A 111 -9.78 16.36 3.09
C LYS A 111 -11.14 17.05 2.91
N PHE A 112 -12.06 16.90 3.86
CA PHE A 112 -13.36 17.56 3.84
C PHE A 112 -13.29 18.97 4.43
N LEU A 113 -12.58 19.12 5.56
CA LEU A 113 -12.41 20.40 6.24
C LEU A 113 -10.95 20.57 6.69
N PRO A 114 -10.13 21.34 5.94
CA PRO A 114 -8.74 21.59 6.28
C PRO A 114 -8.58 22.15 7.69
N ALA A 115 -7.47 21.81 8.36
CA ALA A 115 -7.12 22.43 9.64
C ALA A 115 -6.91 23.95 9.46
N LEU A 116 -7.28 24.72 10.48
CA LEU A 116 -6.92 26.14 10.56
C LEU A 116 -5.40 26.27 10.62
N GLN A 117 -4.83 27.15 9.79
CA GLN A 117 -3.40 27.42 9.77
C GLN A 117 -3.10 28.60 10.69
N ASP A 118 -2.04 28.49 11.48
CA ASP A 118 -1.51 29.62 12.26
C ASP A 118 -0.69 30.50 11.33
N GLU A 119 -1.00 31.80 11.28
CA GLU A 119 -0.30 32.76 10.42
C GLU A 119 1.16 32.98 10.87
N ASN A 120 1.47 32.65 12.12
CA ASN A 120 2.82 32.73 12.67
C ASN A 120 3.69 31.51 12.32
N ASP A 121 3.13 30.44 11.75
CA ASP A 121 3.89 29.23 11.35
C ASP A 121 4.51 29.42 9.96
N PHE A 122 5.79 29.06 9.78
CA PHE A 122 6.41 29.08 8.45
C PHE A 122 5.69 28.18 7.43
N LEU A 123 4.98 27.13 7.89
CA LEU A 123 4.13 26.32 7.02
C LEU A 123 3.00 27.11 6.40
N TYR A 124 2.50 28.17 7.05
CA TYR A 124 1.53 29.08 6.44
C TYR A 124 2.12 29.81 5.23
N VAL A 125 3.35 30.31 5.35
CA VAL A 125 4.10 30.95 4.24
C VAL A 125 4.23 29.99 3.07
N ILE A 126 4.67 28.75 3.32
CA ILE A 126 4.81 27.71 2.29
C ILE A 126 3.45 27.42 1.61
N ASN A 127 2.38 27.27 2.39
CA ASN A 127 1.04 26.99 1.84
C ASN A 127 0.45 28.18 1.06
N ARG A 128 0.83 29.42 1.38
CA ARG A 128 0.39 30.62 0.65
C ARG A 128 1.18 30.85 -0.64
N VAL A 129 2.49 30.62 -0.62
CA VAL A 129 3.36 30.72 -1.81
C VAL A 129 3.07 29.58 -2.79
N PHE A 130 3.02 28.34 -2.28
CA PHE A 130 2.79 27.11 -3.05
C PHE A 130 1.38 26.55 -2.85
N PHE A 131 0.38 27.40 -3.08
CA PHE A 131 -1.03 27.12 -2.76
C PHE A 131 -1.69 26.02 -3.60
N LYS A 132 -1.10 25.61 -4.74
CA LYS A 132 -1.68 24.54 -5.56
C LYS A 132 -1.14 23.19 -5.10
N LYS A 133 -2.02 22.19 -4.95
CA LYS A 133 -1.67 20.80 -4.57
C LYS A 133 -0.65 20.11 -5.49
N ASN A 134 -0.43 20.66 -6.69
CA ASN A 134 0.47 20.13 -7.70
C ASN A 134 1.72 21.01 -7.88
N ASP A 135 1.95 22.02 -7.03
CA ASP A 135 3.10 22.92 -7.17
C ASP A 135 4.43 22.16 -7.03
N PHE A 136 4.48 21.14 -6.17
CA PHE A 136 5.65 20.26 -6.07
C PHE A 136 6.08 19.64 -7.41
N LEU A 137 5.17 19.41 -8.38
CA LEU A 137 5.52 18.78 -9.66
C LEU A 137 6.43 19.66 -10.51
N TRP A 138 6.14 20.95 -10.61
CA TRP A 138 6.98 21.86 -11.41
C TRP A 138 8.27 22.22 -10.67
N MET A 139 8.25 22.23 -9.34
CA MET A 139 9.46 22.45 -8.54
C MET A 139 10.46 21.30 -8.67
N GLU A 140 9.97 20.05 -8.73
CA GLU A 140 10.78 18.84 -8.97
C GLU A 140 11.23 18.70 -10.43
N GLU A 141 10.60 19.43 -11.37
CA GLU A 141 11.01 19.47 -12.77
C GLU A 141 12.21 20.41 -13.00
N ILE A 142 12.37 21.42 -12.13
CA ILE A 142 13.54 22.31 -12.13
C ILE A 142 14.78 21.51 -11.70
N SER A 143 15.89 21.73 -12.40
CA SER A 143 17.15 21.07 -12.10
C SER A 143 17.70 21.44 -10.72
N ARG A 144 18.30 20.47 -10.02
CA ARG A 144 18.91 20.69 -8.70
C ARG A 144 19.98 21.79 -8.74
N SER A 145 20.75 21.86 -9.84
CA SER A 145 21.77 22.90 -10.04
C SER A 145 21.17 24.31 -10.13
N THR A 146 20.03 24.48 -10.81
CA THR A 146 19.35 25.80 -10.88
C THR A 146 18.80 26.22 -9.52
N TRP A 147 18.28 25.29 -8.71
CA TRP A 147 17.89 25.59 -7.34
C TRP A 147 19.06 26.00 -6.46
N ILE A 148 20.19 25.27 -6.53
CA ILE A 148 21.42 25.63 -5.80
C ILE A 148 21.86 27.04 -6.18
N GLN A 149 21.94 27.33 -7.48
CA GLN A 149 22.30 28.65 -7.98
C GLN A 149 21.35 29.74 -7.47
N PHE A 150 20.04 29.48 -7.41
CA PHE A 150 19.06 30.40 -6.84
C PHE A 150 19.38 30.73 -5.37
N PHE A 151 19.56 29.72 -4.52
CA PHE A 151 19.85 29.94 -3.10
C PHE A 151 21.20 30.62 -2.87
N GLU A 152 22.24 30.25 -3.63
CA GLU A 152 23.54 30.93 -3.60
C GLU A 152 23.43 32.41 -4.02
N THR A 153 22.68 32.70 -5.10
CA THR A 153 22.45 34.08 -5.58
C THR A 153 21.71 34.90 -4.53
N THR A 154 20.68 34.34 -3.90
CA THR A 154 19.97 35.01 -2.81
C THR A 154 20.89 35.32 -1.65
N GLY A 155 22.04 34.65 -1.52
CA GLY A 155 23.01 34.91 -0.46
C GLY A 155 22.35 34.90 0.91
N LEU A 156 21.31 34.05 1.09
CA LEU A 156 20.64 33.90 2.37
C LEU A 156 21.73 33.58 3.39
N PRO A 157 21.97 34.44 4.39
CA PRO A 157 22.86 34.11 5.47
C PRO A 157 22.11 33.09 6.33
N PHE A 158 22.18 31.82 5.94
CA PHE A 158 22.14 30.73 6.91
C PHE A 158 23.46 30.71 7.71
N SER A 159 24.22 31.81 7.75
CA SER A 159 25.23 31.95 8.77
C SER A 159 24.51 31.87 10.12
N VAL A 160 24.95 30.89 10.90
CA VAL A 160 24.51 30.61 12.27
C VAL A 160 24.73 31.80 13.22
N GLU A 161 25.20 32.95 12.68
CA GLU A 161 25.42 34.21 13.37
C GLU A 161 24.10 34.89 13.79
N ASN A 162 22.98 34.63 13.09
CA ASN A 162 21.68 35.10 13.57
C ASN A 162 21.21 34.26 14.78
N LYS A 163 21.40 34.83 15.98
CA LYS A 163 21.04 34.21 17.27
C LYS A 163 19.61 33.67 17.32
N LYS A 164 18.64 34.34 16.68
CA LYS A 164 17.23 33.90 16.68
C LYS A 164 17.04 32.60 15.89
N LEU A 165 17.65 32.52 14.71
CA LEU A 165 17.60 31.32 13.87
C LEU A 165 18.31 30.15 14.55
N LYS A 166 19.52 30.38 15.11
CA LYS A 166 20.27 29.37 15.89
C LYS A 166 19.43 28.80 17.03
N LEU A 167 18.72 29.66 17.78
CA LEU A 167 17.84 29.23 18.87
C LEU A 167 16.63 28.41 18.37
N GLN A 168 16.01 28.79 17.24
CA GLN A 168 14.92 28.00 16.65
C GLN A 168 15.39 26.62 16.16
N LEU A 169 16.58 26.53 15.55
CA LEU A 169 17.17 25.25 15.12
C LEU A 169 17.48 24.34 16.32
N LEU A 170 18.09 24.89 17.38
CA LEU A 170 18.38 24.15 18.62
C LEU A 170 17.10 23.70 19.33
N SER A 171 16.07 24.56 19.37
CA SER A 171 14.75 24.20 19.90
C SER A 171 14.12 23.05 19.11
N SER A 172 14.13 23.14 17.78
CA SER A 172 13.62 22.09 16.89
C SER A 172 14.35 20.76 17.07
N LEU A 173 15.68 20.81 17.19
CA LEU A 173 16.53 19.65 17.43
C LEU A 173 16.21 18.99 18.78
N ARG A 174 15.97 19.80 19.82
CA ARG A 174 15.54 19.33 21.16
C ARG A 174 14.17 18.64 21.11
N VAL A 175 13.19 19.22 20.40
CA VAL A 175 11.86 18.62 20.21
C VAL A 175 11.97 17.28 19.49
N LEU A 176 12.70 17.22 18.37
CA LEU A 176 12.93 15.97 17.63
C LEU A 176 13.61 14.91 18.49
N SER A 177 14.58 15.31 19.30
CA SER A 177 15.31 14.42 20.18
C SER A 177 14.42 13.80 21.27
N PHE A 178 13.58 14.58 21.94
CA PHE A 178 12.61 14.04 22.90
C PHE A 178 11.62 13.08 22.23
N GLN A 179 11.16 13.45 21.04
CA GLN A 179 10.26 12.64 20.23
C GLN A 179 10.89 11.31 19.79
N VAL A 180 12.18 11.30 19.43
CA VAL A 180 12.95 10.07 19.11
C VAL A 180 13.12 9.21 20.35
N ALA A 181 13.51 9.80 21.49
CA ALA A 181 13.66 9.08 22.76
C ALA A 181 12.34 8.44 23.20
N GLN A 182 11.23 9.18 23.15
CA GLN A 182 9.90 8.67 23.49
C GLN A 182 9.52 7.46 22.61
N LEU A 183 9.68 7.58 21.29
CA LEU A 183 9.37 6.48 20.37
C LEU A 183 10.31 5.28 20.55
N GLY A 184 11.55 5.53 20.96
CA GLY A 184 12.54 4.51 21.30
C GLY A 184 12.24 3.73 22.59
N LEU A 185 11.35 4.26 23.43
CA LEU A 185 10.88 3.61 24.66
C LEU A 185 9.56 2.85 24.48
N GLU A 186 8.88 3.01 23.34
CA GLU A 186 7.66 2.26 23.03
C GLU A 186 7.94 0.75 23.01
N LYS A 187 6.97 -0.04 23.51
CA LYS A 187 7.12 -1.50 23.65
C LYS A 187 7.48 -2.19 22.32
N GLU A 188 7.00 -1.64 21.22
CA GLU A 188 7.27 -2.06 19.85
C GLU A 188 8.76 -2.00 19.46
N VAL A 189 9.52 -1.08 20.06
CA VAL A 189 10.96 -0.85 19.83
C VAL A 189 11.77 -1.52 20.93
N THR A 190 11.45 -1.26 22.20
CA THR A 190 12.22 -1.74 23.37
C THR A 190 12.38 -3.25 23.41
N LYS A 191 11.37 -4.03 22.97
CA LYS A 191 11.43 -5.51 22.96
C LYS A 191 12.49 -6.12 22.03
N TYR A 192 13.13 -5.31 21.18
CA TYR A 192 14.21 -5.73 20.29
C TYR A 192 15.56 -5.17 20.70
N ILE A 193 15.61 -4.31 21.71
CA ILE A 193 16.85 -3.83 22.29
C ILE A 193 17.30 -4.90 23.29
N PRO A 194 18.49 -5.50 23.12
CA PRO A 194 19.00 -6.50 24.06
C PRO A 194 19.05 -5.97 25.49
N GLU A 195 18.61 -6.78 26.45
CA GLU A 195 18.83 -6.51 27.88
C GLU A 195 20.36 -6.53 28.13
N GLY A 196 20.93 -5.41 28.59
CA GLY A 196 22.37 -5.29 28.87
C GLY A 196 23.19 -4.42 27.91
N ILE A 197 22.58 -3.74 26.92
CA ILE A 197 23.23 -2.56 26.32
C ILE A 197 23.04 -1.41 27.31
N ASP A 198 24.14 -0.91 27.88
CA ASP A 198 24.11 0.06 28.99
C ASP A 198 23.34 1.35 28.67
N GLU A 199 23.10 1.70 27.41
CA GLU A 199 22.25 2.84 27.07
C GLU A 199 21.46 2.59 25.77
N ASN A 200 20.12 2.63 25.86
CA ASN A 200 19.22 2.65 24.70
C ASN A 200 19.65 3.81 23.77
N PRO A 201 20.07 3.56 22.51
CA PRO A 201 20.65 4.60 21.66
C PRO A 201 19.66 5.75 21.40
N PHE A 202 18.35 5.45 21.35
CA PHE A 202 17.31 6.46 21.18
C PHE A 202 17.21 7.41 22.37
N VAL A 203 17.60 6.97 23.58
CA VAL A 203 17.65 7.81 24.79
C VAL A 203 19.00 8.51 24.89
N LEU A 204 20.10 7.82 24.57
CA LEU A 204 21.46 8.37 24.62
C LEU A 204 21.61 9.62 23.76
N GLN A 205 21.06 9.61 22.54
CA GLN A 205 21.10 10.81 21.68
C GLN A 205 20.48 12.05 22.36
N ASN A 206 19.46 11.86 23.22
CA ASN A 206 18.81 12.96 23.93
C ASN A 206 19.67 13.51 25.06
N TYR A 207 20.34 12.64 25.79
CA TYR A 207 21.31 13.04 26.81
C TYR A 207 22.46 13.85 26.19
N LEU A 208 23.08 13.32 25.13
CA LEU A 208 24.21 13.99 24.44
C LEU A 208 23.80 15.34 23.85
N LEU A 209 22.58 15.44 23.30
CA LEU A 209 22.07 16.69 22.76
C LEU A 209 21.81 17.73 23.87
N HIS A 210 21.35 17.29 25.04
CA HIS A 210 21.18 18.17 26.19
C HIS A 210 22.53 18.68 26.72
N GLU A 211 23.55 17.82 26.77
CA GLU A 211 24.94 18.18 27.11
C GLU A 211 25.49 19.23 26.14
N MET A 212 25.33 19.00 24.84
CA MET A 212 25.72 19.96 23.77
C MET A 212 25.03 21.31 23.95
N GLY A 213 23.73 21.33 24.27
CA GLY A 213 22.96 22.55 24.46
C GLY A 213 23.43 23.39 25.66
N LYS A 214 23.92 22.76 26.73
CA LYS A 214 24.51 23.46 27.89
C LYS A 214 25.88 24.06 27.53
N GLY A 215 26.74 23.29 26.88
CA GLY A 215 28.06 23.77 26.45
C GLY A 215 27.96 25.02 25.56
N LEU A 216 26.97 25.06 24.66
CA LEU A 216 26.67 26.23 23.82
C LEU A 216 26.26 27.52 24.57
N MET A 217 25.80 27.41 25.82
CA MET A 217 25.46 28.56 26.66
C MET A 217 26.61 29.02 27.55
N GLU A 218 27.57 28.15 27.84
CA GLU A 218 28.66 28.36 28.79
C GLU A 218 29.99 28.71 28.10
N ASP A 219 30.25 28.23 26.87
CA ASP A 219 31.51 28.42 26.14
C ASP A 219 31.28 28.48 24.61
N ASP A 220 31.80 29.50 23.91
CA ASP A 220 31.62 29.68 22.44
C ASP A 220 32.81 29.14 21.63
N SER A 221 33.57 28.20 22.21
CA SER A 221 34.68 27.54 21.53
C SER A 221 34.17 26.61 20.41
N ALA A 222 34.58 26.91 19.17
CA ALA A 222 34.13 26.18 17.99
C ALA A 222 34.52 24.69 18.01
N GLU A 223 35.68 24.38 18.60
CA GLU A 223 36.22 23.02 18.68
C GLU A 223 35.41 22.12 19.64
N LEU A 224 34.98 22.63 20.80
CA LEU A 224 34.12 21.88 21.72
C LEU A 224 32.75 21.60 21.10
N LEU A 225 32.18 22.58 20.39
CA LEU A 225 30.91 22.43 19.69
C LEU A 225 30.98 21.34 18.61
N SER A 226 32.04 21.36 17.79
CA SER A 226 32.26 20.37 16.74
C SER A 226 32.35 18.94 17.32
N ASN A 227 33.14 18.77 18.38
CA ASN A 227 33.25 17.49 19.10
C ASN A 227 31.91 17.00 19.68
N SER A 228 31.11 17.89 20.27
CA SER A 228 29.77 17.54 20.77
C SER A 228 28.81 17.14 19.64
N ILE A 229 28.84 17.84 18.50
CA ILE A 229 28.05 17.51 17.31
C ILE A 229 28.41 16.12 16.79
N GLU A 230 29.71 15.79 16.70
CA GLU A 230 30.15 14.47 16.25
C GLU A 230 29.67 13.34 17.19
N ARG A 231 29.75 13.55 18.52
CA ARG A 231 29.21 12.60 19.51
C ARG A 231 27.72 12.33 19.30
N VAL A 232 26.93 13.39 19.05
CA VAL A 232 25.49 13.24 18.75
C VAL A 232 25.29 12.50 17.42
N LYS A 233 25.99 12.89 16.34
CA LYS A 233 25.91 12.23 15.02
C LYS A 233 26.19 10.73 15.13
N LYS A 234 27.22 10.32 15.88
CA LYS A 234 27.55 8.91 16.15
C LYS A 234 26.42 8.16 16.86
N SER A 235 25.75 8.80 17.82
CA SER A 235 24.58 8.23 18.50
C SER A 235 23.37 8.08 17.57
N LEU A 236 23.15 9.03 16.66
CA LEU A 236 22.12 8.90 15.62
C LEU A 236 22.41 7.71 14.68
N GLY A 237 23.67 7.47 14.31
CA GLY A 237 24.08 6.29 13.55
C GLY A 237 23.71 4.98 14.24
N LYS A 238 23.98 4.87 15.55
CA LYS A 238 23.55 3.70 16.36
C LYS A 238 22.02 3.53 16.39
N CYS A 239 21.26 4.63 16.39
CA CYS A 239 19.80 4.57 16.29
C CYS A 239 19.35 3.97 14.95
N GLU A 240 20.00 4.34 13.84
CA GLU A 240 19.71 3.79 12.52
C GLU A 240 20.05 2.30 12.41
N GLU A 241 21.19 1.87 12.98
CA GLU A 241 21.57 0.46 13.10
C GLU A 241 20.52 -0.33 13.88
N ALA A 242 20.05 0.19 15.02
CA ALA A 242 18.98 -0.42 15.81
C ALA A 242 17.68 -0.54 15.01
N ILE A 243 17.28 0.50 14.26
CA ILE A 243 16.11 0.44 13.37
C ILE A 243 16.27 -0.67 12.32
N GLN A 244 17.46 -0.80 11.72
CA GLN A 244 17.73 -1.81 10.70
C GLN A 244 17.68 -3.23 11.30
N TYR A 245 18.29 -3.43 12.47
CA TYR A 245 18.23 -4.68 13.22
C TYR A 245 16.78 -5.08 13.54
N ILE A 246 15.95 -4.13 13.99
CA ILE A 246 14.52 -4.37 14.25
C ILE A 246 13.82 -4.79 12.95
N ARG A 247 14.04 -4.07 11.85
CA ARG A 247 13.40 -4.37 10.56
C ARG A 247 13.74 -5.78 10.06
N GLU A 248 14.94 -6.27 10.30
CA GLU A 248 15.40 -7.61 9.91
C GLU A 248 14.77 -8.71 10.78
N ASN A 249 14.76 -8.52 12.10
CA ASN A 249 14.27 -9.51 13.07
C ASN A 249 12.73 -9.58 13.20
N VAL A 250 12.01 -8.60 12.66
CA VAL A 250 10.54 -8.61 12.56
C VAL A 250 10.02 -9.76 11.68
N SER A 251 10.80 -10.23 10.71
CA SER A 251 10.41 -11.30 9.78
C SER A 251 10.14 -12.67 10.43
N VAL A 252 10.73 -12.91 11.62
CA VAL A 252 10.62 -14.18 12.34
C VAL A 252 9.46 -14.16 13.34
N LYS A 253 9.18 -13.01 13.96
CA LYS A 253 8.21 -12.87 15.06
C LYS A 253 6.86 -12.25 14.63
N GLY A 254 6.70 -11.89 13.36
CA GLY A 254 5.54 -11.17 12.82
C GLY A 254 5.67 -9.64 12.95
N ALA A 255 5.00 -8.89 12.08
CA ALA A 255 5.13 -7.43 11.98
C ALA A 255 3.89 -6.71 12.52
N SER A 256 4.06 -5.74 13.43
CA SER A 256 2.97 -4.81 13.77
C SER A 256 2.95 -3.63 12.80
N LEU A 257 1.74 -3.24 12.38
CA LEU A 257 1.53 -2.00 11.65
C LEU A 257 1.98 -0.79 12.48
N THR A 258 1.67 -0.78 13.78
CA THR A 258 2.11 0.25 14.71
C THR A 258 3.63 0.31 14.80
N GLN A 259 4.29 -0.84 14.92
CA GLN A 259 5.76 -0.89 14.95
C GLN A 259 6.37 -0.33 13.66
N THR A 260 5.89 -0.81 12.51
CA THR A 260 6.35 -0.34 11.19
C THR A 260 6.25 1.17 11.09
N TYR A 261 5.11 1.69 11.54
CA TYR A 261 4.80 3.11 11.52
C TYR A 261 5.71 3.91 12.47
N ILE A 262 5.97 3.41 13.68
CA ILE A 262 6.95 3.99 14.62
C ILE A 262 8.33 4.06 13.97
N LEU A 263 8.83 2.95 13.40
CA LEU A 263 10.16 2.92 12.76
C LEU A 263 10.27 3.85 11.54
N LEU A 264 9.18 4.10 10.84
CA LEU A 264 9.13 5.08 9.75
C LEU A 264 9.25 6.50 10.29
N ILE A 265 8.50 6.82 11.35
CA ILE A 265 8.55 8.14 12.00
C ILE A 265 9.93 8.40 12.60
N VAL A 266 10.48 7.45 13.38
CA VAL A 266 11.81 7.61 13.99
C VAL A 266 12.87 7.83 12.92
N SER A 267 12.87 7.04 11.84
CA SER A 267 13.84 7.20 10.75
C SER A 267 13.74 8.57 10.08
N ALA A 268 12.54 9.11 9.87
CA ALA A 268 12.35 10.45 9.33
C ALA A 268 12.85 11.54 10.29
N ARG A 269 12.61 11.38 11.60
CA ARG A 269 13.10 12.31 12.64
C ARG A 269 14.62 12.30 12.75
N LEU A 270 15.26 11.12 12.74
CA LEU A 270 16.72 10.98 12.78
C LEU A 270 17.40 11.67 11.59
N ASN A 271 16.86 11.49 10.38
CA ASN A 271 17.37 12.15 9.18
C ASN A 271 17.30 13.70 9.32
N ARG A 272 16.21 14.23 9.87
CA ARG A 272 16.10 15.67 10.15
C ARG A 272 17.11 16.15 11.17
N MET A 273 17.32 15.37 12.23
CA MET A 273 18.33 15.70 13.22
C MET A 273 19.73 15.78 12.60
N GLN A 274 20.08 14.87 11.67
CA GLN A 274 21.34 14.95 10.92
C GLN A 274 21.42 16.25 10.10
N ILE A 275 20.37 16.62 9.36
CA ILE A 275 20.34 17.87 8.57
C ILE A 275 20.54 19.10 9.47
N LEU A 276 19.88 19.15 10.63
CA LEU A 276 20.01 20.26 11.58
C LEU A 276 21.40 20.32 12.23
N LEU A 277 21.99 19.16 12.56
CA LEU A 277 23.34 19.09 13.10
C LEU A 277 24.38 19.55 12.08
N ASP A 278 24.22 19.16 10.81
CA ASP A 278 25.07 19.64 9.72
C ASP A 278 24.94 21.16 9.52
N ALA A 279 23.74 21.72 9.71
CA ALA A 279 23.52 23.17 9.62
C ALA A 279 24.12 23.96 10.80
N LEU A 280 24.38 23.32 11.94
CA LEU A 280 24.98 23.94 13.14
C LEU A 280 26.51 23.83 13.19
N ASP A 281 27.09 22.92 12.39
CA ASP A 281 28.51 22.61 12.32
C ASP A 281 29.26 23.72 11.55
N ARG A 282 30.05 24.54 12.25
CA ARG A 282 30.69 25.76 11.70
C ARG A 282 31.86 25.47 10.74
N ASP A 283 32.48 24.29 10.82
CA ASP A 283 33.67 23.93 10.04
C ASP A 283 33.36 23.26 8.69
N HIS A 284 32.11 22.83 8.48
CA HIS A 284 31.66 22.28 7.20
C HIS A 284 30.89 23.35 6.44
N GLN A 285 31.34 23.68 5.22
CA GLN A 285 30.60 24.56 4.31
C GLN A 285 29.14 24.10 4.26
N PHE A 286 28.21 24.98 4.67
CA PHE A 286 26.78 24.69 4.62
C PHE A 286 26.41 24.16 3.23
N ASP A 287 25.98 22.90 3.16
CA ASP A 287 25.65 22.26 1.88
C ASP A 287 24.32 22.83 1.38
N THR A 288 24.38 23.85 0.54
CA THR A 288 23.20 24.45 -0.14
C THR A 288 22.36 23.40 -0.84
N GLY A 289 22.97 22.31 -1.31
CA GLY A 289 22.27 21.18 -1.90
C GLY A 289 21.33 20.48 -0.91
N LYS A 290 21.77 20.24 0.33
CA LYS A 290 20.90 19.66 1.38
C LYS A 290 19.75 20.59 1.75
N LEU A 291 19.99 21.91 1.77
CA LEU A 291 18.93 22.90 1.98
C LEU A 291 17.89 22.84 0.86
N VAL A 292 18.33 22.79 -0.40
CA VAL A 292 17.45 22.64 -1.57
C VAL A 292 16.61 21.37 -1.43
N ASP A 293 17.24 20.26 -1.10
CA ASP A 293 16.56 18.98 -0.93
C ASP A 293 15.53 19.05 0.21
N PHE A 294 15.86 19.70 1.33
CA PHE A 294 14.94 19.94 2.44
C PHE A 294 13.75 20.82 2.03
N PHE A 295 14.02 21.96 1.39
CA PHE A 295 13.00 22.90 0.92
C PHE A 295 12.00 22.23 -0.03
N LEU A 296 12.50 21.51 -1.05
CA LEU A 296 11.66 20.78 -1.99
C LEU A 296 10.82 19.71 -1.28
N ASN A 297 11.40 19.00 -0.31
CA ASN A 297 10.67 18.02 0.49
C ASN A 297 9.57 18.66 1.35
N VAL A 298 9.81 19.79 1.99
CA VAL A 298 8.80 20.52 2.78
C VAL A 298 7.64 20.94 1.89
N VAL A 299 7.89 21.52 0.71
CA VAL A 299 6.81 21.92 -0.21
C VAL A 299 6.03 20.71 -0.71
N ARG A 300 6.71 19.63 -1.11
CA ARG A 300 6.08 18.37 -1.51
C ARG A 300 5.19 17.82 -0.40
N ASN A 301 5.69 17.80 0.83
CA ASN A 301 4.99 17.27 1.98
C ASN A 301 3.74 18.10 2.30
N GLU A 302 3.84 19.43 2.29
CA GLU A 302 2.72 20.33 2.53
C GLU A 302 1.64 20.24 1.45
N ASN A 303 2.03 20.23 0.17
CA ASN A 303 1.10 20.01 -0.94
C ASN A 303 0.38 18.65 -0.87
N ARG A 304 1.01 17.65 -0.24
CA ARG A 304 0.53 16.26 -0.19
C ARG A 304 0.02 15.83 1.19
N LYS A 305 -0.02 16.70 2.20
CA LYS A 305 -0.37 16.36 3.59
C LYS A 305 -1.71 15.63 3.73
N ASN A 306 -2.73 16.06 2.98
CA ASN A 306 -4.07 15.45 2.98
C ASN A 306 -4.24 14.31 1.96
N SER A 307 -3.17 13.84 1.32
CA SER A 307 -3.23 12.76 0.32
C SER A 307 -3.30 11.39 1.00
N ILE A 308 -4.50 10.80 1.04
CA ILE A 308 -4.72 9.43 1.51
C ILE A 308 -3.93 8.43 0.65
N ARG A 309 -3.87 8.64 -0.67
CA ARG A 309 -3.15 7.76 -1.59
C ARG A 309 -1.66 7.70 -1.27
N GLU A 310 -1.06 8.84 -0.96
CA GLU A 310 0.36 8.95 -0.60
C GLU A 310 0.62 8.24 0.73
N PHE A 311 -0.21 8.54 1.74
CA PHE A 311 -0.14 7.92 3.06
C PHE A 311 -0.24 6.40 3.00
N LEU A 312 -1.22 5.89 2.24
CA LEU A 312 -1.37 4.45 2.04
C LEU A 312 -0.16 3.86 1.29
N SER A 313 0.39 4.53 0.28
CA SER A 313 1.59 4.01 -0.38
C SER A 313 2.81 3.94 0.53
N GLN A 314 2.98 4.89 1.45
CA GLN A 314 4.11 4.92 2.38
C GLN A 314 3.93 3.94 3.55
N GLY A 315 2.74 3.90 4.19
CA GLY A 315 2.49 3.06 5.36
C GLY A 315 1.99 1.64 5.06
N VAL A 316 1.10 1.49 4.06
CA VAL A 316 0.57 0.16 3.68
C VAL A 316 1.56 -0.59 2.79
N GLY A 317 2.47 0.09 2.09
CA GLY A 317 3.51 -0.57 1.28
C GLY A 317 4.31 -1.60 2.08
N TYR A 318 4.78 -1.24 3.27
CA TYR A 318 5.57 -2.13 4.13
C TYR A 318 4.71 -3.19 4.84
N LEU A 319 3.49 -2.87 5.28
CA LEU A 319 2.59 -3.88 5.84
C LEU A 319 2.15 -4.89 4.77
N ALA A 320 1.80 -4.41 3.58
CA ALA A 320 1.48 -5.23 2.43
C ALA A 320 2.69 -6.06 1.98
N TYR A 321 3.92 -5.54 2.13
CA TYR A 321 5.16 -6.29 1.90
C TYR A 321 5.22 -7.52 2.80
N ARG A 322 5.02 -7.33 4.10
CA ARG A 322 5.11 -8.43 5.07
C ARG A 322 3.91 -9.38 5.02
N ILE A 323 2.69 -8.87 4.78
CA ILE A 323 1.50 -9.71 4.52
C ILE A 323 1.71 -10.56 3.25
N ALA A 324 2.29 -9.97 2.19
CA ALA A 324 2.62 -10.69 0.98
C ALA A 324 3.73 -11.74 1.21
N GLU A 325 4.77 -11.41 1.97
CA GLU A 325 5.91 -12.29 2.25
C GLU A 325 5.51 -13.54 3.05
N HIS A 326 4.71 -13.38 4.12
CA HIS A 326 4.18 -14.52 4.89
C HIS A 326 3.26 -15.42 4.04
N LYS A 327 2.53 -14.83 3.08
CA LYS A 327 1.74 -15.60 2.12
C LYS A 327 2.58 -16.35 1.09
N GLY A 328 3.71 -15.78 0.67
CA GLY A 328 4.62 -16.37 -0.32
C GLY A 328 5.14 -17.75 0.09
N LYS A 329 5.45 -17.95 1.39
CA LYS A 329 5.91 -19.25 1.92
C LYS A 329 4.89 -20.39 1.76
N LYS A 330 3.58 -20.10 1.84
CA LYS A 330 2.51 -21.10 1.58
C LYS A 330 2.24 -21.28 0.07
N GLY A 331 2.49 -20.24 -0.74
CA GLY A 331 2.20 -20.21 -2.18
C GLY A 331 2.98 -21.22 -3.04
N GLY A 332 4.20 -21.58 -2.64
CA GLY A 332 5.04 -22.52 -3.40
C GLY A 332 4.41 -23.90 -3.61
N LYS A 333 3.61 -24.38 -2.66
CA LYS A 333 2.88 -25.66 -2.75
C LYS A 333 1.76 -25.64 -3.81
N TYR A 334 1.34 -24.47 -4.25
CA TYR A 334 0.30 -24.29 -5.27
C TYR A 334 0.87 -24.06 -6.68
N ILE A 335 2.20 -24.14 -6.85
CA ILE A 335 2.87 -23.99 -8.14
C ILE A 335 3.36 -25.36 -8.61
N THR A 336 2.65 -25.95 -9.57
CA THR A 336 3.01 -27.23 -10.18
C THR A 336 4.19 -27.02 -11.12
N SER A 337 5.31 -27.69 -10.89
CA SER A 337 6.53 -27.71 -11.70
C SER A 337 6.59 -28.90 -12.65
N THR A 338 6.04 -30.05 -12.24
CA THR A 338 6.10 -31.32 -13.00
C THR A 338 4.73 -31.80 -13.49
N ARG A 339 4.72 -32.77 -14.42
CA ARG A 339 3.49 -33.45 -14.87
C ARG A 339 2.77 -34.18 -13.74
N LYS A 340 3.53 -34.82 -12.83
CA LYS A 340 2.98 -35.53 -11.67
C LYS A 340 2.27 -34.56 -10.73
N GLU A 341 2.89 -33.41 -10.43
CA GLU A 341 2.28 -32.35 -9.65
C GLU A 341 1.03 -31.76 -10.32
N TYR A 342 1.05 -31.59 -11.65
CA TYR A 342 -0.11 -31.11 -12.41
C TYR A 342 -1.32 -32.06 -12.27
N TRP A 343 -1.10 -33.37 -12.39
CA TRP A 343 -2.19 -34.34 -12.24
C TRP A 343 -2.66 -34.46 -10.78
N SER A 344 -1.74 -34.42 -9.82
CA SER A 344 -2.08 -34.36 -8.40
C SER A 344 -2.92 -33.12 -8.05
N MET A 345 -2.65 -31.97 -8.67
CA MET A 345 -3.46 -30.75 -8.54
C MET A 345 -4.87 -30.94 -9.10
N ILE A 346 -5.03 -31.57 -10.27
CA ILE A 346 -6.35 -31.89 -10.85
C ILE A 346 -7.14 -32.76 -9.88
N VAL A 347 -6.57 -33.86 -9.36
CA VAL A 347 -7.28 -34.75 -8.44
C VAL A 347 -7.63 -34.07 -7.12
N SER A 348 -6.71 -33.29 -6.55
CA SER A 348 -7.00 -32.48 -5.36
C SER A 348 -8.14 -31.49 -5.63
N ALA A 349 -8.21 -30.92 -6.84
CA ALA A 349 -9.30 -30.04 -7.25
C ALA A 349 -10.61 -30.79 -7.50
N MET A 350 -10.58 -32.03 -7.97
CA MET A 350 -11.79 -32.86 -8.10
C MET A 350 -12.48 -33.06 -6.74
N TRP A 351 -11.73 -33.33 -5.68
CA TRP A 351 -12.26 -33.39 -4.30
C TRP A 351 -12.87 -32.05 -3.86
N GLY A 352 -12.21 -30.94 -4.19
CA GLY A 352 -12.77 -29.60 -3.94
C GLY A 352 -14.08 -29.37 -4.69
N GLY A 353 -14.15 -29.84 -5.94
CA GLY A 353 -15.35 -29.78 -6.77
C GLY A 353 -16.51 -30.59 -6.18
N LEU A 354 -16.23 -31.79 -5.66
CA LEU A 354 -17.23 -32.63 -5.00
C LEU A 354 -17.89 -31.92 -3.81
N ILE A 355 -17.10 -31.26 -2.96
CA ILE A 355 -17.63 -30.47 -1.83
C ILE A 355 -18.53 -29.35 -2.33
N ILE A 356 -18.14 -28.66 -3.42
CA ILE A 356 -18.94 -27.58 -4.00
C ILE A 356 -20.29 -28.08 -4.55
N CYS A 357 -20.38 -29.32 -5.05
CA CYS A 357 -21.67 -29.89 -5.46
C CYS A 357 -22.70 -29.82 -4.33
N PHE A 358 -22.32 -30.26 -3.12
CA PHE A 358 -23.19 -30.19 -1.94
C PHE A 358 -23.52 -28.76 -1.54
N VAL A 359 -22.51 -27.86 -1.55
CA VAL A 359 -22.71 -26.44 -1.25
C VAL A 359 -23.72 -25.79 -2.20
N ALA A 360 -23.67 -26.12 -3.50
CA ALA A 360 -24.58 -25.60 -4.51
C ALA A 360 -26.02 -26.11 -4.31
N ILE A 361 -26.20 -27.40 -4.02
CA ILE A 361 -27.51 -28.00 -3.72
C ILE A 361 -28.10 -27.38 -2.46
N PHE A 362 -27.34 -27.37 -1.35
CA PHE A 362 -27.81 -26.80 -0.09
C PHE A 362 -28.17 -25.33 -0.23
N LYS A 363 -27.38 -24.53 -0.95
CA LYS A 363 -27.73 -23.12 -1.19
C LYS A 363 -29.10 -22.98 -1.88
N ASN A 364 -29.39 -23.80 -2.89
CA ASN A 364 -30.66 -23.68 -3.61
C ASN A 364 -31.83 -24.19 -2.77
N LEU A 365 -31.64 -25.25 -1.97
CA LEU A 365 -32.63 -25.71 -0.99
C LEU A 365 -32.91 -24.65 0.09
N LEU A 366 -31.86 -24.03 0.64
CA LEU A 366 -31.98 -22.92 1.60
C LEU A 366 -32.70 -21.71 0.99
N GLY A 367 -32.64 -21.55 -0.34
CA GLY A 367 -33.36 -20.51 -1.07
C GLY A 367 -34.88 -20.70 -1.13
N LYS A 368 -35.37 -21.90 -0.84
CA LYS A 368 -36.81 -22.17 -0.71
C LYS A 368 -37.36 -21.76 0.65
N LEU A 369 -36.50 -21.62 1.66
CA LEU A 369 -36.90 -21.13 2.97
C LEU A 369 -37.13 -19.63 2.90
N SER A 370 -38.29 -19.18 3.38
CA SER A 370 -38.69 -17.78 3.33
C SER A 370 -38.13 -17.02 4.52
N PHE A 371 -36.87 -16.58 4.45
CA PHE A 371 -36.28 -15.68 5.45
C PHE A 371 -36.30 -14.21 5.01
N ALA A 372 -36.23 -13.30 5.99
CA ALA A 372 -35.94 -11.90 5.72
C ALA A 372 -34.59 -11.75 4.99
N PRO A 373 -34.41 -10.74 4.12
CA PRO A 373 -33.24 -10.63 3.24
C PRO A 373 -31.88 -10.73 3.95
N PHE A 374 -31.76 -10.15 5.14
CA PHE A 374 -30.54 -10.24 5.95
C PHE A 374 -30.23 -11.68 6.36
N TRP A 375 -31.18 -12.37 6.99
CA TRP A 375 -31.02 -13.74 7.47
C TRP A 375 -30.83 -14.74 6.32
N GLN A 376 -31.46 -14.51 5.18
CA GLN A 376 -31.22 -15.28 3.97
C GLN A 376 -29.74 -15.20 3.54
N GLY A 377 -29.21 -13.97 3.44
CA GLY A 377 -27.80 -13.75 3.11
C GLY A 377 -26.85 -14.33 4.15
N PHE A 378 -27.21 -14.25 5.43
CA PHE A 378 -26.42 -14.83 6.52
C PHE A 378 -26.32 -16.35 6.41
N ILE A 379 -27.43 -17.04 6.18
CA ILE A 379 -27.45 -18.50 6.03
C ILE A 379 -26.69 -18.95 4.78
N TYR A 380 -26.81 -18.23 3.66
CA TYR A 380 -25.96 -18.46 2.48
C TYR A 380 -24.47 -18.30 2.82
N SER A 381 -24.14 -17.27 3.60
CA SER A 381 -22.77 -17.00 4.05
C SER A 381 -22.19 -18.12 4.89
N VAL A 382 -23.00 -18.68 5.80
CA VAL A 382 -22.62 -19.85 6.61
C VAL A 382 -22.39 -21.06 5.73
N ASN A 383 -23.31 -21.37 4.80
CA ASN A 383 -23.16 -22.50 3.88
C ASN A 383 -21.87 -22.39 3.03
N TYR A 384 -21.61 -21.22 2.44
CA TYR A 384 -20.38 -21.00 1.69
C TYR A 384 -19.12 -21.08 2.57
N SER A 385 -19.15 -20.49 3.77
CA SER A 385 -18.03 -20.52 4.72
C SER A 385 -17.68 -21.96 5.11
N LEU A 386 -18.68 -22.78 5.46
CA LEU A 386 -18.50 -24.19 5.79
C LEU A 386 -17.91 -24.96 4.60
N GLY A 387 -18.42 -24.73 3.39
CA GLY A 387 -17.87 -25.33 2.17
C GLY A 387 -16.39 -25.00 1.96
N PHE A 388 -16.00 -23.73 2.09
CA PHE A 388 -14.61 -23.31 1.93
C PHE A 388 -13.69 -23.80 3.05
N ILE A 389 -14.19 -23.86 4.29
CA ILE A 389 -13.45 -24.46 5.40
C ILE A 389 -13.25 -25.96 5.17
N ALA A 390 -14.29 -26.68 4.73
CA ALA A 390 -14.20 -28.11 4.44
C ALA A 390 -13.13 -28.40 3.39
N ILE A 391 -13.13 -27.65 2.28
CA ILE A 391 -12.12 -27.78 1.22
C ILE A 391 -10.70 -27.58 1.76
N GLU A 392 -10.51 -26.59 2.64
CA GLU A 392 -9.20 -26.32 3.25
C GLU A 392 -8.76 -27.45 4.19
N GLN A 393 -9.67 -27.95 5.04
CA GLN A 393 -9.36 -28.99 6.02
C GLN A 393 -9.08 -30.34 5.36
N THR A 394 -9.77 -30.67 4.25
CA THR A 394 -9.48 -31.86 3.45
C THR A 394 -8.22 -31.71 2.58
N LYS A 395 -7.54 -30.55 2.63
CA LYS A 395 -6.40 -30.20 1.77
C LYS A 395 -6.74 -30.34 0.28
N SER A 396 -8.02 -30.17 -0.05
CA SER A 396 -8.51 -30.14 -1.42
C SER A 396 -8.24 -28.78 -2.04
N THR A 397 -8.28 -28.72 -3.37
CA THR A 397 -7.95 -27.49 -4.08
C THR A 397 -9.20 -26.78 -4.59
N LEU A 398 -9.33 -25.50 -4.29
CA LEU A 398 -10.29 -24.61 -4.94
C LEU A 398 -9.58 -23.64 -5.87
N ALA A 399 -9.97 -23.64 -7.14
CA ALA A 399 -9.50 -22.67 -8.11
C ALA A 399 -9.89 -21.25 -7.64
N THR A 400 -9.08 -20.24 -7.99
CA THR A 400 -9.27 -18.80 -7.68
C THR A 400 -8.91 -18.30 -6.28
N LYS A 401 -8.70 -19.17 -5.28
CA LYS A 401 -8.13 -18.76 -3.97
C LYS A 401 -6.60 -18.61 -4.03
N GLN A 402 -5.96 -19.41 -4.87
CA GLN A 402 -4.51 -19.50 -5.09
C GLN A 402 -3.82 -18.25 -5.69
N PRO A 403 -4.44 -17.45 -6.58
CA PRO A 403 -3.80 -16.31 -7.23
C PRO A 403 -3.24 -15.27 -6.26
N ALA A 404 -3.95 -15.03 -5.16
CA ALA A 404 -3.49 -14.12 -4.10
C ALA A 404 -2.25 -14.63 -3.35
N PHE A 405 -2.01 -15.94 -3.31
CA PHE A 405 -0.82 -16.55 -2.69
C PHE A 405 0.36 -16.64 -3.65
N THR A 406 0.07 -16.94 -4.91
CA THR A 406 1.07 -17.13 -5.95
C THR A 406 1.67 -15.80 -6.42
N ALA A 407 0.89 -14.72 -6.46
CA ALA A 407 1.37 -13.37 -6.81
C ALA A 407 2.54 -12.88 -5.92
N SER A 408 2.50 -13.17 -4.62
CA SER A 408 3.62 -12.86 -3.71
C SER A 408 4.89 -13.64 -4.04
N ALA A 409 4.74 -14.92 -4.44
CA ALA A 409 5.87 -15.75 -4.85
C ALA A 409 6.49 -15.24 -6.16
N VAL A 410 5.67 -14.81 -7.12
CA VAL A 410 6.12 -14.13 -8.35
C VAL A 410 6.94 -12.89 -8.00
N ALA A 411 6.42 -12.04 -7.12
CA ALA A 411 7.13 -10.84 -6.68
C ALA A 411 8.44 -11.17 -5.96
N SER A 412 8.53 -12.29 -5.23
CA SER A 412 9.76 -12.79 -4.58
C SER A 412 10.90 -13.12 -5.53
N SER A 413 10.58 -13.55 -6.75
CA SER A 413 11.59 -13.75 -7.79
C SER A 413 12.18 -12.45 -8.37
N LEU A 414 11.61 -11.28 -8.00
CA LEU A 414 12.02 -9.95 -8.47
C LEU A 414 12.81 -9.15 -7.43
N ASP A 415 13.24 -9.78 -6.34
CA ASP A 415 13.98 -9.09 -5.29
C ASP A 415 15.37 -8.66 -5.78
N THR A 416 15.50 -7.40 -6.19
CA THR A 416 16.76 -6.78 -6.62
C THR A 416 17.81 -6.72 -5.50
N ARG A 417 17.42 -6.87 -4.23
CA ARG A 417 18.38 -6.97 -3.12
C ARG A 417 19.27 -8.22 -3.16
N LYS A 418 18.86 -9.26 -3.91
CA LYS A 418 19.64 -10.50 -4.09
C LYS A 418 20.38 -10.57 -5.42
N THR A 419 20.20 -9.61 -6.32
CA THR A 419 20.77 -9.68 -7.67
C THR A 419 21.17 -8.28 -8.12
N THR A 420 22.48 -8.03 -8.12
CA THR A 420 23.12 -6.83 -8.65
C THR A 420 22.94 -6.81 -10.18
N GLY A 421 21.80 -6.34 -10.68
CA GLY A 421 21.49 -6.32 -12.12
C GLY A 421 20.04 -6.00 -12.45
N GLN A 422 19.73 -5.86 -13.74
CA GLN A 422 18.35 -5.70 -14.22
C GLN A 422 17.48 -6.86 -13.73
N PRO A 423 16.23 -6.61 -13.30
CA PRO A 423 15.33 -7.67 -12.85
C PRO A 423 15.24 -8.75 -13.93
N ASN A 424 15.35 -10.02 -13.55
CA ASN A 424 15.35 -11.14 -14.49
C ASN A 424 13.90 -11.39 -14.99
N LEU A 425 13.44 -10.52 -15.90
CA LEU A 425 12.07 -10.46 -16.45
C LEU A 425 11.68 -11.75 -17.19
N HIS A 426 12.65 -12.55 -17.63
CA HIS A 426 12.42 -13.87 -18.20
C HIS A 426 11.98 -14.90 -17.14
N ASN A 427 12.71 -14.99 -16.01
CA ASN A 427 12.33 -15.88 -14.89
C ASN A 427 10.96 -15.53 -14.31
N LEU A 428 10.60 -14.25 -14.38
CA LEU A 428 9.28 -13.76 -14.03
C LEU A 428 8.18 -14.32 -14.95
N ALA A 429 8.36 -14.23 -16.27
CA ALA A 429 7.43 -14.77 -17.26
C ALA A 429 7.27 -16.29 -17.10
N VAL A 430 8.38 -17.00 -16.84
CA VAL A 430 8.36 -18.43 -16.51
C VAL A 430 7.52 -18.68 -15.25
N THR A 431 7.71 -17.91 -14.17
CA THR A 431 6.95 -18.09 -12.92
C THR A 431 5.46 -17.82 -13.11
N VAL A 432 5.08 -16.78 -13.86
CA VAL A 432 3.68 -16.50 -14.21
C VAL A 432 3.09 -17.64 -15.05
N SER A 433 3.85 -18.19 -16.01
CA SER A 433 3.45 -19.37 -16.78
C SER A 433 3.20 -20.58 -15.88
N LYS A 434 4.07 -20.82 -14.88
CA LYS A 434 3.87 -21.92 -13.92
C LYS A 434 2.59 -21.75 -13.09
N ILE A 435 2.23 -20.53 -12.76
CA ILE A 435 1.01 -20.23 -11.99
C ILE A 435 -0.24 -20.39 -12.85
N SER A 436 -0.20 -19.87 -14.09
CA SER A 436 -1.29 -20.00 -15.06
C SER A 436 -1.68 -21.47 -15.22
N ARG A 437 -0.72 -22.37 -15.47
CA ARG A 437 -1.02 -23.81 -15.63
C ARG A 437 -1.58 -24.44 -14.35
N SER A 438 -1.11 -24.04 -13.16
CA SER A 438 -1.65 -24.55 -11.90
C SER A 438 -3.09 -24.10 -11.68
N GLN A 439 -3.44 -22.87 -12.08
CA GLN A 439 -4.83 -22.42 -12.05
C GLN A 439 -5.69 -23.20 -13.04
N ILE A 440 -5.22 -23.39 -14.28
CA ILE A 440 -5.94 -24.18 -15.29
C ILE A 440 -6.18 -25.61 -14.80
N ALA A 441 -5.18 -26.26 -14.20
CA ALA A 441 -5.31 -27.57 -13.59
C ALA A 441 -6.42 -27.59 -12.52
N SER A 442 -6.41 -26.61 -11.62
CA SER A 442 -7.41 -26.50 -10.57
C SER A 442 -8.81 -26.21 -11.11
N PHE A 443 -8.93 -25.33 -12.11
CA PHE A 443 -10.21 -25.00 -12.74
C PHE A 443 -10.82 -26.23 -13.41
N LEU A 444 -10.00 -26.95 -14.19
CA LEU A 444 -10.44 -28.15 -14.88
C LEU A 444 -10.88 -29.23 -13.89
N GLY A 445 -10.08 -29.51 -12.86
CA GLY A 445 -10.41 -30.50 -11.84
C GLY A 445 -11.70 -30.16 -11.07
N ASN A 446 -11.91 -28.89 -10.70
CA ASN A 446 -13.17 -28.49 -10.07
C ASN A 446 -14.35 -28.67 -11.05
N LEU A 447 -14.26 -28.14 -12.28
CA LEU A 447 -15.38 -28.14 -13.24
C LEU A 447 -15.77 -29.56 -13.70
N MET A 448 -14.78 -30.44 -13.88
CA MET A 448 -15.00 -31.85 -14.24
C MET A 448 -15.90 -32.59 -13.25
N VAL A 449 -15.92 -32.19 -11.98
CA VAL A 449 -16.77 -32.83 -10.95
C VAL A 449 -18.02 -31.99 -10.68
N VAL A 450 -17.89 -30.68 -10.60
CA VAL A 450 -18.99 -29.80 -10.18
C VAL A 450 -20.19 -29.92 -11.10
N PHE A 451 -19.98 -29.87 -12.42
CA PHE A 451 -21.10 -29.92 -13.36
C PHE A 451 -21.83 -31.28 -13.32
N PRO A 452 -21.17 -32.42 -13.63
CA PRO A 452 -21.86 -33.71 -13.61
C PRO A 452 -22.29 -34.12 -12.19
N GLY A 453 -21.49 -33.81 -11.17
CA GLY A 453 -21.80 -34.16 -9.78
C GLY A 453 -23.03 -33.42 -9.27
N THR A 454 -23.16 -32.11 -9.55
CA THR A 454 -24.36 -31.37 -9.14
C THR A 454 -25.59 -31.81 -9.94
N PHE A 455 -25.43 -32.12 -11.23
CA PHE A 455 -26.50 -32.69 -12.04
C PHE A 455 -26.99 -34.03 -11.45
N LEU A 456 -26.06 -34.94 -11.12
CA LEU A 456 -26.38 -36.23 -10.50
C LEU A 456 -27.05 -36.07 -9.13
N LEU A 457 -26.58 -35.12 -8.31
CA LEU A 457 -27.22 -34.85 -7.02
C LEU A 457 -28.61 -34.25 -7.17
N ALA A 458 -28.83 -33.39 -8.17
CA ALA A 458 -30.15 -32.86 -8.49
C ALA A 458 -31.11 -33.98 -8.94
N TRP A 459 -30.63 -34.86 -9.81
CA TRP A 459 -31.35 -36.07 -10.22
C TRP A 459 -31.67 -36.99 -9.04
N ALA A 460 -30.69 -37.31 -8.19
CA ALA A 460 -30.88 -38.16 -7.04
C ALA A 460 -31.90 -37.56 -6.06
N TYR A 461 -31.85 -36.24 -5.83
CA TYR A 461 -32.82 -35.55 -4.99
C TYR A 461 -34.25 -35.66 -5.55
N HIS A 462 -34.42 -35.42 -6.85
CA HIS A 462 -35.72 -35.57 -7.52
C HIS A 462 -36.22 -37.02 -7.49
N ALA A 463 -35.35 -37.99 -7.76
CA ALA A 463 -35.70 -39.41 -7.72
C ALA A 463 -36.12 -39.89 -6.32
N MET A 464 -35.53 -39.34 -5.25
CA MET A 464 -35.85 -39.72 -3.87
C MET A 464 -37.07 -39.01 -3.30
N THR A 465 -37.31 -37.75 -3.68
CA THR A 465 -38.34 -36.90 -3.04
C THR A 465 -39.55 -36.61 -3.93
N GLY A 466 -39.42 -36.80 -5.24
CA GLY A 466 -40.39 -36.34 -6.23
C GLY A 466 -40.44 -34.81 -6.39
N LEU A 467 -39.55 -34.05 -5.72
CA LEU A 467 -39.55 -32.59 -5.75
C LEU A 467 -38.40 -32.05 -6.60
N HIS A 468 -38.68 -31.02 -7.39
CA HIS A 468 -37.68 -30.25 -8.12
C HIS A 468 -36.94 -29.28 -7.20
N ILE A 469 -35.62 -29.11 -7.34
CA ILE A 469 -34.80 -28.19 -6.55
C ILE A 469 -35.10 -26.73 -6.94
N ALA A 470 -35.33 -26.47 -8.21
CA ALA A 470 -35.75 -25.17 -8.71
C ALA A 470 -36.98 -25.32 -9.60
N ASP A 471 -37.94 -24.41 -9.46
CA ASP A 471 -39.03 -24.31 -10.42
C ASP A 471 -38.51 -23.84 -11.80
N GLU A 472 -39.35 -23.95 -12.83
CA GLU A 472 -38.93 -23.63 -14.20
C GLU A 472 -38.42 -22.18 -14.35
N ALA A 473 -39.08 -21.23 -13.68
CA ALA A 473 -38.71 -19.83 -13.70
C ALA A 473 -37.34 -19.58 -13.03
N ALA A 474 -37.11 -20.18 -11.86
CA ALA A 474 -35.84 -20.12 -11.15
C ALA A 474 -34.73 -20.82 -11.94
N ALA A 475 -35.00 -21.97 -12.56
CA ALA A 475 -34.04 -22.68 -13.40
C ALA A 475 -33.62 -21.85 -14.62
N ARG A 476 -34.58 -21.22 -15.34
CA ARG A 476 -34.27 -20.28 -16.44
C ARG A 476 -33.43 -19.10 -15.95
N LYS A 477 -33.74 -18.56 -14.77
CA LYS A 477 -32.95 -17.48 -14.15
C LYS A 477 -31.53 -17.94 -13.82
N LEU A 478 -31.34 -19.15 -13.29
CA LEU A 478 -30.01 -19.69 -12.98
C LEU A 478 -29.12 -19.77 -14.24
N LEU A 479 -29.66 -20.09 -15.42
CA LEU A 479 -28.90 -20.03 -16.67
C LEU A 479 -28.66 -18.60 -17.15
N LYS A 480 -29.71 -17.77 -17.19
CA LYS A 480 -29.63 -16.37 -17.64
C LYS A 480 -28.58 -15.60 -16.84
N ASP A 481 -28.55 -15.82 -15.53
CA ASP A 481 -27.61 -15.22 -14.61
C ASP A 481 -26.14 -15.52 -14.96
N GLN A 482 -25.85 -16.64 -15.64
CA GLN A 482 -24.50 -17.03 -16.07
C GLN A 482 -24.19 -16.60 -17.51
N HIS A 483 -25.19 -16.13 -18.25
CA HIS A 483 -25.05 -15.75 -19.65
C HIS A 483 -24.26 -14.43 -19.78
N PRO A 484 -23.16 -14.39 -20.55
CA PRO A 484 -22.24 -13.25 -20.56
C PRO A 484 -22.86 -11.93 -21.07
N TRP A 485 -23.85 -12.02 -21.96
CA TRP A 485 -24.48 -10.87 -22.61
C TRP A 485 -25.87 -10.50 -22.09
N GLN A 486 -26.54 -11.44 -21.39
CA GLN A 486 -27.93 -11.25 -20.92
C GLN A 486 -27.98 -10.94 -19.42
N SER A 487 -26.85 -11.03 -18.74
CA SER A 487 -26.65 -10.62 -17.36
C SER A 487 -25.33 -9.86 -17.23
N ALA A 488 -25.14 -9.19 -16.11
CA ALA A 488 -23.86 -8.59 -15.74
C ALA A 488 -22.85 -9.63 -15.19
N ALA A 489 -22.95 -10.91 -15.61
CA ALA A 489 -22.14 -12.02 -15.12
C ALA A 489 -20.64 -11.73 -15.08
N LEU A 490 -20.10 -11.18 -16.17
CA LEU A 490 -18.67 -10.87 -16.29
C LEU A 490 -18.24 -9.73 -15.34
N LEU A 491 -19.09 -8.70 -15.18
CA LEU A 491 -18.83 -7.62 -14.22
C LEU A 491 -18.84 -8.16 -12.78
N TYR A 492 -19.85 -8.97 -12.44
CA TYR A 492 -19.93 -9.60 -11.12
C TYR A 492 -18.80 -10.60 -10.87
N ALA A 493 -18.23 -11.21 -11.92
CA ALA A 493 -17.03 -12.02 -11.81
C ALA A 493 -15.78 -11.19 -11.43
N CYS A 494 -15.67 -9.96 -11.93
CA CYS A 494 -14.62 -9.03 -11.52
C CYS A 494 -14.75 -8.67 -10.02
N PHE A 495 -15.97 -8.44 -9.53
CA PHE A 495 -16.22 -8.22 -8.10
C PHE A 495 -15.80 -9.43 -7.27
N THR A 496 -16.12 -10.65 -7.69
CA THR A 496 -15.61 -11.87 -7.05
C THR A 496 -14.09 -11.88 -6.99
N GLY A 497 -13.41 -11.54 -8.09
CA GLY A 497 -11.94 -11.45 -8.14
C GLY A 497 -11.39 -10.44 -7.11
N PHE A 498 -12.04 -9.29 -6.97
CA PHE A 498 -11.71 -8.32 -5.92
C PHE A 498 -11.92 -8.87 -4.50
N PHE A 499 -13.05 -9.53 -4.22
CA PHE A 499 -13.31 -10.08 -2.89
C PHE A 499 -12.44 -11.30 -2.54
N LEU A 500 -12.04 -12.09 -3.53
CA LEU A 500 -11.02 -13.14 -3.38
C LEU A 500 -9.68 -12.55 -2.93
N PHE A 501 -9.29 -11.43 -3.55
CA PHE A 501 -8.09 -10.70 -3.15
C PHE A 501 -8.22 -10.11 -1.72
N VAL A 502 -9.35 -9.48 -1.40
CA VAL A 502 -9.63 -8.90 -0.07
C VAL A 502 -9.65 -9.96 1.03
N SER A 503 -10.37 -11.08 0.83
CA SER A 503 -10.36 -12.25 1.72
C SER A 503 -8.93 -12.75 1.94
N GLY A 504 -8.14 -12.75 0.86
CA GLY A 504 -6.71 -12.99 0.94
C GLY A 504 -6.01 -12.06 1.93
N ILE A 505 -6.16 -10.74 1.81
CA ILE A 505 -5.53 -9.78 2.73
C ILE A 505 -5.97 -10.03 4.17
N ILE A 506 -7.27 -10.25 4.41
CA ILE A 506 -7.82 -10.55 5.74
C ILE A 506 -7.13 -11.78 6.35
N ALA A 507 -7.00 -12.86 5.57
CA ALA A 507 -6.32 -14.07 6.01
C ALA A 507 -4.87 -13.81 6.45
N GLY A 508 -4.13 -13.02 5.65
CA GLY A 508 -2.75 -12.67 5.93
C GLY A 508 -2.60 -11.74 7.14
N TYR A 509 -3.50 -10.77 7.29
CA TYR A 509 -3.56 -9.88 8.45
C TYR A 509 -3.79 -10.67 9.75
N VAL A 510 -4.77 -11.58 9.75
CA VAL A 510 -5.08 -12.39 10.94
C VAL A 510 -3.93 -13.33 11.27
N GLN A 511 -3.37 -14.01 10.27
CA GLN A 511 -2.19 -14.87 10.47
C GLN A 511 -1.03 -14.11 11.11
N ASN A 512 -0.75 -12.91 10.60
CA ASN A 512 0.30 -12.05 11.16
C ASN A 512 -0.03 -11.59 12.59
N LYS A 513 -1.30 -11.28 12.88
CA LYS A 513 -1.75 -10.89 14.22
C LYS A 513 -1.59 -12.03 15.23
N ILE A 514 -1.86 -13.27 14.83
CA ILE A 514 -1.69 -14.46 15.68
C ILE A 514 -0.23 -14.65 16.10
N GLN A 515 0.70 -14.55 15.13
CA GLN A 515 2.14 -14.66 15.41
C GLN A 515 2.62 -13.49 16.27
N TYR A 516 2.28 -12.26 15.88
CA TYR A 516 2.75 -11.04 16.55
C TYR A 516 2.28 -10.98 18.01
N ALA A 517 1.01 -11.31 18.25
CA ALA A 517 0.41 -11.28 19.58
C ALA A 517 0.72 -12.53 20.42
N ARG A 518 1.54 -13.47 19.88
CA ARG A 518 1.90 -14.73 20.54
C ARG A 518 0.68 -15.47 21.09
N ILE A 519 -0.37 -15.55 20.26
CA ILE A 519 -1.65 -16.18 20.64
C ILE A 519 -1.45 -17.64 21.05
N PRO A 520 -0.65 -18.48 20.34
CA PRO A 520 -0.43 -19.87 20.74
C PRO A 520 0.16 -19.99 22.16
N GLU A 521 1.18 -19.18 22.47
CA GLU A 521 1.83 -19.19 23.77
C GLU A 521 0.90 -18.66 24.87
N ARG A 522 0.07 -17.65 24.56
CA ARG A 522 -0.95 -17.12 25.47
C ARG A 522 -2.04 -18.14 25.75
N MET A 523 -2.50 -18.89 24.74
CA MET A 523 -3.48 -19.96 24.91
C MET A 523 -2.94 -21.04 25.85
N GLN A 524 -1.69 -21.46 25.65
CA GLN A 524 -1.03 -22.46 26.52
C GLN A 524 -0.85 -21.99 27.96
N ARG A 525 -0.76 -20.68 28.21
CA ARG A 525 -0.63 -20.09 29.55
C ARG A 525 -1.94 -19.61 30.16
N HIS A 526 -3.06 -19.72 29.43
CA HIS A 526 -4.34 -19.18 29.88
C HIS A 526 -4.94 -20.03 31.02
N PRO A 527 -5.25 -19.44 32.20
CA PRO A 527 -5.68 -20.20 33.38
C PRO A 527 -6.90 -21.10 33.12
N LEU A 528 -7.94 -20.57 32.49
CA LEU A 528 -9.15 -21.36 32.21
C LEU A 528 -8.91 -22.47 31.19
N LEU A 529 -8.03 -22.25 30.19
CA LEU A 529 -7.78 -23.27 29.17
C LEU A 529 -6.95 -24.43 29.71
N LYS A 530 -6.01 -24.13 30.64
CA LYS A 530 -5.27 -25.15 31.39
C LYS A 530 -6.16 -26.00 32.29
N ILE A 531 -7.22 -25.42 32.83
CA ILE A 531 -8.19 -26.16 33.66
C ILE A 531 -9.12 -27.00 32.76
N SER A 532 -9.55 -26.48 31.62
CA SER A 532 -10.50 -27.18 30.73
C SER A 532 -9.87 -28.24 29.82
N PHE A 533 -8.57 -28.16 29.50
CA PHE A 533 -7.91 -29.06 28.56
C PHE A 533 -6.60 -29.62 29.15
N SER A 534 -6.26 -30.86 28.81
CA SER A 534 -4.93 -31.39 29.09
C SER A 534 -3.84 -30.67 28.27
N ASP A 535 -2.62 -30.60 28.79
CA ASP A 535 -1.49 -29.90 28.15
C ASP A 535 -1.28 -30.33 26.70
N THR A 536 -1.42 -31.62 26.38
CA THR A 536 -1.28 -32.13 25.02
C THR A 536 -2.39 -31.64 24.09
N ARG A 537 -3.64 -31.58 24.57
CA ARG A 537 -4.78 -31.08 23.79
C ARG A 537 -4.67 -29.57 23.60
N LEU A 538 -4.27 -28.85 24.64
CA LEU A 538 -4.09 -27.40 24.59
C LEU A 538 -2.97 -27.02 23.63
N LYS A 539 -1.84 -27.76 23.63
CA LYS A 539 -0.77 -27.58 22.66
C LYS A 539 -1.25 -27.85 21.23
N LYS A 540 -1.93 -28.97 20.98
CA LYS A 540 -2.51 -29.26 19.65
C LYS A 540 -3.50 -28.18 19.19
N LEU A 541 -4.31 -27.64 20.09
CA LEU A 541 -5.24 -26.56 19.79
C LEU A 541 -4.50 -25.25 19.47
N ALA A 542 -3.49 -24.90 20.27
CA ALA A 542 -2.64 -23.74 20.02
C ALA A 542 -1.93 -23.83 18.66
N ASP A 543 -1.34 -24.99 18.35
CA ASP A 543 -0.70 -25.27 17.06
C ASP A 543 -1.71 -25.23 15.90
N PHE A 544 -2.93 -25.71 16.12
CA PHE A 544 -4.00 -25.63 15.13
C PHE A 544 -4.40 -24.18 14.84
N VAL A 545 -4.58 -23.36 15.88
CA VAL A 545 -4.88 -21.93 15.75
C VAL A 545 -3.73 -21.20 15.05
N GLU A 546 -2.48 -21.47 15.45
CA GLU A 546 -1.29 -20.89 14.83
C GLU A 546 -1.26 -21.14 13.32
N ASN A 547 -1.53 -22.37 12.90
CA ASN A 547 -1.35 -22.77 11.50
C ASN A 547 -2.55 -22.48 10.59
N ASN A 548 -3.77 -22.44 11.14
CA ASN A 548 -5.01 -22.46 10.37
C ASN A 548 -5.91 -21.24 10.53
N ALA A 549 -5.87 -20.50 11.64
CA ALA A 549 -6.88 -19.48 11.91
C ALA A 549 -6.90 -18.33 10.89
N GLY A 550 -5.74 -17.96 10.33
CA GLY A 550 -5.69 -17.03 9.19
C GLY A 550 -6.47 -17.54 7.97
N SER A 551 -6.29 -18.82 7.59
CA SER A 551 -7.00 -19.40 6.45
C SER A 551 -8.51 -19.57 6.71
N ILE A 552 -8.87 -19.98 7.93
CA ILE A 552 -10.27 -20.14 8.37
C ILE A 552 -10.99 -18.79 8.28
N ILE A 553 -10.43 -17.73 8.88
CA ILE A 553 -11.09 -16.41 8.87
C ILE A 553 -11.13 -15.82 7.45
N GLY A 554 -10.11 -16.08 6.63
CA GLY A 554 -10.17 -15.75 5.19
C GLY A 554 -11.34 -16.42 4.47
N ASN A 555 -11.51 -17.73 4.66
CA ASN A 555 -12.60 -18.50 4.08
C ASN A 555 -13.98 -18.06 4.58
N ILE A 556 -14.10 -17.76 5.87
CA ILE A 556 -15.33 -17.19 6.45
C ILE A 556 -15.64 -15.85 5.79
N ALA A 557 -14.66 -14.94 5.72
CA ALA A 557 -14.85 -13.65 5.07
C ALA A 557 -15.29 -13.80 3.61
N LEU A 558 -14.68 -14.73 2.85
CA LEU A 558 -15.09 -15.02 1.47
C LEU A 558 -16.52 -15.56 1.38
N GLY A 559 -16.89 -16.48 2.27
CA GLY A 559 -18.25 -17.02 2.37
C GLY A 559 -19.27 -15.92 2.64
N PHE A 560 -18.96 -14.99 3.54
CA PHE A 560 -19.78 -13.81 3.82
C PHE A 560 -19.87 -12.83 2.66
N PHE A 561 -18.78 -12.57 1.93
CA PHE A 561 -18.83 -11.74 0.73
C PHE A 561 -19.79 -12.34 -0.31
N LEU A 562 -19.66 -13.64 -0.59
CA LEU A 562 -20.51 -14.35 -1.56
C LEU A 562 -21.98 -14.46 -1.10
N GLY A 563 -22.23 -14.75 0.18
CA GLY A 563 -23.59 -14.96 0.69
C GLY A 563 -24.37 -13.66 0.88
N MET A 564 -23.71 -12.59 1.34
CA MET A 564 -24.36 -11.30 1.59
C MET A 564 -24.47 -10.41 0.35
N ALA A 565 -23.75 -10.69 -0.74
CA ALA A 565 -23.71 -9.81 -1.91
C ALA A 565 -25.10 -9.45 -2.44
N SER A 566 -25.92 -10.45 -2.77
CA SER A 566 -27.28 -10.22 -3.27
C SER A 566 -28.17 -9.50 -2.25
N THR A 567 -27.97 -9.74 -0.94
CA THR A 567 -28.69 -9.07 0.14
C THR A 567 -28.33 -7.59 0.23
N VAL A 568 -27.03 -7.26 0.16
CA VAL A 568 -26.56 -5.87 0.13
C VAL A 568 -27.13 -5.14 -1.09
N GLY A 569 -27.12 -5.78 -2.27
CA GLY A 569 -27.73 -5.20 -3.47
C GLY A 569 -29.22 -4.87 -3.28
N LYS A 570 -29.98 -5.80 -2.68
CA LYS A 570 -31.40 -5.59 -2.38
C LYS A 570 -31.64 -4.47 -1.36
N ILE A 571 -30.87 -4.42 -0.28
CA ILE A 571 -31.03 -3.43 0.80
C ILE A 571 -30.78 -2.01 0.28
N PHE A 572 -29.75 -1.81 -0.54
CA PHE A 572 -29.39 -0.49 -1.07
C PHE A 572 -30.06 -0.16 -2.41
N GLY A 573 -30.84 -1.06 -2.99
CA GLY A 573 -31.49 -0.87 -4.30
C GLY A 573 -30.51 -0.84 -5.49
N ILE A 574 -29.31 -1.40 -5.33
CA ILE A 574 -28.26 -1.40 -6.36
C ILE A 574 -28.12 -2.83 -6.92
N PRO A 575 -28.04 -3.02 -8.25
CA PRO A 575 -27.83 -4.34 -8.84
C PRO A 575 -26.41 -4.84 -8.55
N PHE A 576 -26.23 -5.42 -7.36
CA PHE A 576 -24.96 -5.95 -6.86
C PHE A 576 -25.06 -7.43 -6.55
N ASP A 577 -24.17 -8.21 -7.17
CA ASP A 577 -24.08 -9.65 -6.99
C ASP A 577 -22.64 -10.12 -7.25
N ILE A 578 -22.34 -11.37 -6.93
CA ILE A 578 -21.01 -11.98 -7.08
C ILE A 578 -21.14 -13.31 -7.82
N ARG A 579 -20.27 -13.52 -8.82
CA ARG A 579 -20.27 -14.74 -9.65
C ARG A 579 -18.94 -15.47 -9.55
N HIS A 580 -18.97 -16.67 -8.99
CA HIS A 580 -17.80 -17.52 -8.81
C HIS A 580 -17.94 -18.76 -9.69
N ILE A 581 -16.90 -19.09 -10.46
CA ILE A 581 -16.94 -20.16 -11.48
C ILE A 581 -17.57 -21.46 -10.99
N THR A 582 -17.16 -21.99 -9.83
CA THR A 582 -17.63 -23.29 -9.35
C THR A 582 -19.10 -23.23 -8.90
N ILE A 583 -19.55 -22.12 -8.33
CA ILE A 583 -20.96 -21.94 -7.94
C ILE A 583 -21.81 -21.72 -9.19
N SER A 584 -21.32 -20.93 -10.16
CA SER A 584 -21.98 -20.72 -11.44
C SER A 584 -22.09 -22.02 -12.25
N ALA A 585 -21.08 -22.88 -12.22
CA ALA A 585 -21.11 -24.21 -12.83
C ALA A 585 -22.17 -25.11 -12.16
N GLY A 586 -22.20 -25.17 -10.83
CA GLY A 586 -23.20 -25.96 -10.10
C GLY A 586 -24.63 -25.46 -10.35
N ASN A 587 -24.85 -24.15 -10.32
CA ASN A 587 -26.15 -23.56 -10.65
C ASN A 587 -26.59 -23.85 -12.11
N SER A 588 -25.65 -23.83 -13.05
CA SER A 588 -25.93 -24.20 -14.45
C SER A 588 -26.31 -25.67 -14.57
N ALA A 589 -25.63 -26.56 -13.84
CA ALA A 589 -25.95 -27.98 -13.83
C ALA A 589 -27.34 -28.28 -13.26
N ILE A 590 -27.72 -27.62 -12.15
CA ILE A 590 -29.09 -27.70 -11.61
C ILE A 590 -30.09 -27.26 -12.67
N ALA A 591 -29.88 -26.09 -13.28
CA ALA A 591 -30.83 -25.57 -14.26
C ALA A 591 -30.97 -26.43 -15.52
N VAL A 592 -29.88 -27.04 -16.00
CA VAL A 592 -29.92 -27.98 -17.13
C VAL A 592 -30.69 -29.25 -16.78
N PHE A 593 -30.58 -29.73 -15.54
CA PHE A 593 -31.37 -30.85 -15.07
C PHE A 593 -32.86 -30.50 -15.00
N GLU A 594 -33.22 -29.40 -14.34
CA GLU A 594 -34.61 -29.02 -14.09
C GLU A 594 -35.38 -28.66 -15.37
N LEU A 595 -34.72 -27.99 -16.32
CA LEU A 595 -35.35 -27.65 -17.61
C LEU A 595 -35.36 -28.81 -18.58
N GLY A 596 -34.50 -29.82 -18.38
CA GLY A 596 -34.21 -30.86 -19.36
C GLY A 596 -33.30 -30.34 -20.48
N ILE A 597 -32.21 -31.07 -20.75
CA ILE A 597 -31.18 -30.65 -21.71
C ILE A 597 -31.74 -30.42 -23.14
N TRP A 598 -32.77 -31.17 -23.51
CA TRP A 598 -33.42 -31.09 -24.83
C TRP A 598 -34.30 -29.86 -25.02
N ASN A 599 -34.73 -29.24 -23.92
CA ASN A 599 -35.59 -28.05 -23.95
C ASN A 599 -34.77 -26.75 -24.00
N ILE A 600 -33.44 -26.84 -23.96
CA ILE A 600 -32.54 -25.70 -24.01
C ILE A 600 -31.87 -25.64 -25.39
N PRO A 601 -31.93 -24.51 -26.11
CA PRO A 601 -31.23 -24.37 -27.39
C PRO A 601 -29.73 -24.65 -27.23
N PRO A 602 -29.11 -25.52 -28.07
CA PRO A 602 -27.70 -25.87 -27.94
C PRO A 602 -26.75 -24.67 -27.96
N VAL A 603 -27.06 -23.66 -28.78
CA VAL A 603 -26.31 -22.40 -28.86
C VAL A 603 -26.37 -21.62 -27.55
N TYR A 604 -27.53 -21.61 -26.89
CA TYR A 604 -27.72 -20.95 -25.59
C TYR A 604 -26.90 -21.66 -24.51
N LEU A 605 -26.94 -23.00 -24.47
CA LEU A 605 -26.16 -23.81 -23.54
C LEU A 605 -24.66 -23.60 -23.73
N LEU A 606 -24.17 -23.58 -24.97
CA LEU A 606 -22.78 -23.27 -25.30
C LEU A 606 -22.39 -21.87 -24.83
N THR A 607 -23.27 -20.89 -25.02
CA THR A 607 -23.02 -19.50 -24.61
C THR A 607 -22.95 -19.37 -23.08
N VAL A 608 -23.83 -20.07 -22.34
CA VAL A 608 -23.76 -20.14 -20.87
C VAL A 608 -22.47 -20.83 -20.41
N PHE A 609 -22.07 -21.93 -21.07
CA PHE A 609 -20.81 -22.61 -20.77
C PHE A 609 -19.59 -21.69 -20.96
N LEU A 610 -19.53 -20.96 -22.08
CA LEU A 610 -18.51 -19.93 -22.31
C LEU A 610 -18.59 -18.80 -21.27
N GLY A 611 -19.79 -18.43 -20.83
CA GLY A 611 -20.02 -17.51 -19.72
C GLY A 611 -19.39 -17.98 -18.41
N VAL A 612 -19.60 -19.23 -18.02
CA VAL A 612 -19.00 -19.84 -16.82
C VAL A 612 -17.47 -19.85 -16.91
N LEU A 613 -16.90 -20.17 -18.08
CA LEU A 613 -15.45 -20.08 -18.29
C LEU A 613 -14.94 -18.64 -18.19
N GLY A 614 -15.66 -17.68 -18.78
CA GLY A 614 -15.36 -16.25 -18.70
C GLY A 614 -15.40 -15.71 -17.27
N ILE A 615 -16.37 -16.17 -16.46
CA ILE A 615 -16.45 -15.88 -15.02
C ILE A 615 -15.15 -16.34 -14.33
N GLY A 616 -14.72 -17.58 -14.55
CA GLY A 616 -13.50 -18.10 -13.93
C GLY A 616 -12.23 -17.36 -14.37
N PHE A 617 -12.14 -17.02 -15.64
CA PHE A 617 -11.04 -16.22 -16.18
C PHE A 617 -10.96 -14.85 -15.49
N LEU A 618 -12.08 -14.14 -15.35
CA LEU A 618 -12.12 -12.84 -14.69
C LEU A 618 -11.90 -12.93 -13.17
N ASN A 619 -12.44 -13.97 -12.50
CA ASN A 619 -12.15 -14.25 -11.09
C ASN A 619 -10.63 -14.34 -10.86
N PHE A 620 -9.93 -15.10 -11.72
CA PHE A 620 -8.48 -15.23 -11.69
C PHE A 620 -7.77 -13.92 -12.00
N LEU A 621 -8.06 -13.32 -13.16
CA LEU A 621 -7.34 -12.17 -13.67
C LEU A 621 -7.41 -11.00 -12.69
N CYS A 622 -8.60 -10.63 -12.21
CA CYS A 622 -8.77 -9.53 -11.28
C CYS A 622 -8.05 -9.79 -9.95
N SER A 623 -8.22 -10.98 -9.37
CA SER A 623 -7.57 -11.35 -8.09
C SER A 623 -6.05 -11.36 -8.21
N PHE A 624 -5.52 -11.99 -9.26
CA PHE A 624 -4.09 -12.07 -9.53
C PHE A 624 -3.49 -10.68 -9.77
N SER A 625 -4.10 -9.88 -10.66
CA SER A 625 -3.60 -8.54 -10.99
C SER A 625 -3.54 -7.63 -9.76
N LEU A 626 -4.56 -7.62 -8.92
CA LEU A 626 -4.56 -6.83 -7.68
C LEU A 626 -3.49 -7.31 -6.70
N ALA A 627 -3.40 -8.62 -6.47
CA ALA A 627 -2.39 -9.19 -5.59
C ALA A 627 -0.96 -8.91 -6.09
N PHE A 628 -0.75 -9.03 -7.40
CA PHE A 628 0.52 -8.80 -8.05
C PHE A 628 0.94 -7.33 -7.99
N ILE A 629 0.03 -6.39 -8.31
CA ILE A 629 0.29 -4.95 -8.18
C ILE A 629 0.69 -4.60 -6.75
N VAL A 630 -0.03 -5.12 -5.75
CA VAL A 630 0.29 -4.87 -4.34
C VAL A 630 1.65 -5.47 -3.96
N ALA A 631 1.96 -6.67 -4.44
CA ALA A 631 3.24 -7.32 -4.19
C ALA A 631 4.44 -6.62 -4.88
N LEU A 632 4.25 -6.02 -6.06
CA LEU A 632 5.29 -5.23 -6.72
C LEU A 632 5.52 -3.90 -5.99
N ARG A 633 4.43 -3.22 -5.63
CA ARG A 633 4.48 -1.94 -4.90
C ARG A 633 5.18 -2.09 -3.56
N SER A 634 4.91 -3.21 -2.89
CA SER A 634 5.48 -3.49 -1.58
C SER A 634 7.00 -3.72 -1.62
N ARG A 635 7.55 -4.05 -2.80
CA ARG A 635 8.99 -4.22 -3.06
C ARG A 635 9.68 -2.97 -3.61
N GLY A 636 8.98 -1.84 -3.67
CA GLY A 636 9.55 -0.57 -4.15
C GLY A 636 9.82 -0.53 -5.66
N ILE A 637 9.25 -1.46 -6.44
CA ILE A 637 9.41 -1.45 -7.90
C ILE A 637 8.64 -0.25 -8.47
N ARG A 638 9.37 0.64 -9.16
CA ARG A 638 8.81 1.87 -9.73
C ARG A 638 7.77 1.54 -10.82
N MET A 639 6.63 2.24 -10.78
CA MET A 639 5.49 2.07 -11.72
C MET A 639 5.88 2.16 -13.20
N ARG A 640 6.97 2.88 -13.53
CA ARG A 640 7.48 3.09 -14.89
C ARG A 640 7.88 1.79 -15.60
N ASN A 641 8.17 0.72 -14.86
CA ASN A 641 8.61 -0.57 -15.41
C ASN A 641 7.44 -1.54 -15.71
N TYR A 642 6.19 -1.20 -15.34
CA TYR A 642 5.03 -2.08 -15.55
C TYR A 642 4.63 -2.31 -17.01
N PRO A 643 4.64 -1.30 -17.91
CA PRO A 643 4.27 -1.51 -19.31
C PRO A 643 5.26 -2.44 -20.03
N GLU A 644 6.55 -2.29 -19.73
CA GLU A 644 7.61 -3.14 -20.26
C GLU A 644 7.44 -4.60 -19.78
N PHE A 645 7.10 -4.79 -18.51
CA PHE A 645 6.78 -6.12 -17.98
C PHE A 645 5.61 -6.79 -18.72
N ILE A 646 4.48 -6.08 -18.87
CA ILE A 646 3.30 -6.62 -19.56
C ILE A 646 3.66 -6.99 -21.01
N ARG A 647 4.47 -6.17 -21.69
CA ARG A 647 4.95 -6.44 -23.05
C ARG A 647 5.79 -7.71 -23.12
N ILE A 648 6.68 -7.95 -22.16
CA ILE A 648 7.50 -9.17 -22.11
C ILE A 648 6.64 -10.40 -21.83
N LEU A 649 5.71 -10.32 -20.88
CA LEU A 649 4.78 -11.40 -20.58
C LEU A 649 3.92 -11.76 -21.81
N TRP A 650 3.43 -10.75 -22.53
CA TRP A 650 2.66 -10.93 -23.75
C TRP A 650 3.48 -11.59 -24.87
N ARG A 651 4.72 -11.13 -25.10
CA ARG A 651 5.64 -11.78 -26.05
C ARG A 651 5.95 -13.23 -25.68
N PHE A 652 6.13 -13.51 -24.37
CA PHE A 652 6.39 -14.87 -23.89
C PHE A 652 5.16 -15.77 -24.05
N PHE A 653 3.96 -15.26 -23.78
CA PHE A 653 2.69 -15.96 -24.03
C PHE A 653 2.48 -16.29 -25.51
N LEU A 654 2.73 -15.33 -26.41
CA LEU A 654 2.61 -15.57 -27.85
C LEU A 654 3.62 -16.60 -28.38
N ARG A 655 4.85 -16.59 -27.86
CA ARG A 655 5.90 -17.53 -28.28
C ARG A 655 5.73 -18.93 -27.68
N ASN A 656 5.22 -19.05 -26.46
CA ASN A 656 5.13 -20.31 -25.72
C ASN A 656 3.75 -20.52 -25.06
N PRO A 657 2.64 -20.51 -25.82
CA PRO A 657 1.30 -20.57 -25.23
C PRO A 657 1.05 -21.88 -24.46
N MET A 658 1.64 -22.98 -24.92
CA MET A 658 1.50 -24.28 -24.26
C MET A 658 2.13 -24.34 -22.87
N ASP A 659 3.13 -23.50 -22.56
CA ASP A 659 3.76 -23.47 -21.24
C ASP A 659 2.84 -22.92 -20.15
N PHE A 660 1.87 -22.10 -20.56
CA PHE A 660 0.84 -21.54 -19.68
C PHE A 660 -0.27 -22.53 -19.38
N VAL A 661 -0.38 -23.61 -20.16
CA VAL A 661 -1.47 -24.58 -20.08
C VAL A 661 -0.97 -25.93 -19.55
N ARG A 662 0.16 -26.44 -20.02
CA ARG A 662 0.66 -27.78 -19.68
C ARG A 662 2.18 -27.78 -19.42
N PRO A 663 2.69 -28.55 -18.45
CA PRO A 663 4.12 -28.76 -18.30
C PRO A 663 4.75 -29.46 -19.52
N ARG A 664 5.83 -28.88 -20.07
CA ARG A 664 6.67 -29.52 -21.11
C ARG A 664 7.16 -30.89 -20.63
N LYS A 665 7.37 -31.83 -21.57
CA LYS A 665 8.28 -32.95 -21.30
C LYS A 665 9.64 -32.33 -20.98
N ARG A 666 10.32 -32.77 -19.92
CA ARG A 666 11.77 -32.58 -19.86
C ARG A 666 12.28 -33.16 -21.18
N LEU A 667 12.81 -32.32 -22.06
CA LEU A 667 13.86 -32.80 -22.94
C LEU A 667 14.92 -33.26 -21.95
N LEU A 668 15.22 -34.55 -21.95
CA LEU A 668 16.45 -35.04 -21.36
C LEU A 668 17.53 -34.14 -21.95
N SER A 669 18.21 -33.39 -21.10
CA SER A 669 19.48 -32.79 -21.49
C SER A 669 20.34 -33.96 -21.94
N GLU A 670 20.53 -34.09 -23.25
CA GLU A 670 21.75 -34.70 -23.77
C GLU A 670 22.90 -33.84 -23.23
N ASP A 671 23.92 -34.53 -22.73
CA ASP A 671 25.03 -34.04 -21.91
C ASP A 671 25.75 -32.81 -22.46
#